data_AF-A0A377K8Y9-F1
#
_entry.id   AF-A0A377K8Y9-F1
#
_cell.length_a   1.000
_cell.length_b   1.000
_cell.length_c   1.000
_cell.angle_alpha   90.00
_cell.angle_beta   90.00
_cell.angle_gamma   90.00
#
_symmetry.space_group_name_H-M   'P 1'
#
loop_
_entity.id
_entity.type
_entity.pdbx_description
1 polymer ?
#
loop_
_entity_poly.entity_id
_entity_poly.type
_entity_poly.pdbx_seq_one_letter_code
_entity_poly.pdbx_strand_id
1 'polypeptide(L)'
;MPLTISRFTGALPSRFKGLLPCISLPFASLTAWLSYLISTIIAGQPLLPAVGAVITPQNGAGMDKAANGVPVVNIATPNGAGISHNRFTDYNVGKEGLILNNATGKLNPTQLGGLIQNNPNLKAGGEAKGIINEVTGGNRSLLQGYTEVAGKAANVMVANPYGITCDGCGFINTPHATLTTGRPVMNADGSLQALEVTEGSITINGAGLDGTRSDAVSIIARATEVNAALHAKDLTVTAGANRVTADGRVRALKGEGDVPKVAVDTGALGGMYARRIHLTSTESGVGVNLGNLYAREGDIILNSAGKLVLKNSLAGGNTTVTGTNVSLSGDNKAGGNLSVTGTTGLTLNQSRLVTDKNLVLSSSGQIVQNGGELTAGQNAMLSAQHLNQTSGTVNAAENVTLTTTDDTTLKGRSVAGKTLTVSSGSLNNGGTLVAGRDATVKTGTFSNTGAVQGNGLKVTATDLTSTGSIKSGSTLDISVRNATLSGDAGAKDSARVTVSGTLENRGRLVSDDVLTLSATQINNSGTLSGAKELVASADTLTTTEKSVTNSDGNLMLNSASSTLAGETSAGGTVSVKGNSLKTTTTAQTQGNSVSVDVQNAQLDGTQAARDILTLNASEKAHPQREKQCPVAQPQCAGTDQQRRTCCFRPEYTVTDPDQQRSVAGGGLTHR
;
A
#
# COMPACT_ATOMS: atom_id res chain seq x y z
N MET A 1 44.24 -34.68 -4.13
CA MET A 1 44.56 -33.24 -4.19
C MET A 1 43.30 -32.46 -3.84
N PRO A 2 43.21 -31.83 -2.67
CA PRO A 2 42.29 -30.72 -2.47
C PRO A 2 43.02 -29.42 -2.15
N LEU A 3 42.41 -28.35 -2.63
CA LEU A 3 42.89 -26.97 -2.65
C LEU A 3 43.15 -26.38 -1.26
N THR A 4 44.23 -25.61 -1.19
CA THR A 4 44.69 -24.75 -0.12
C THR A 4 43.73 -23.57 0.11
N ILE A 5 43.27 -23.36 1.35
CA ILE A 5 42.59 -22.13 1.79
C ILE A 5 43.55 -21.33 2.66
N SER A 6 43.84 -20.11 2.22
CA SER A 6 44.79 -19.18 2.82
C SER A 6 44.31 -18.60 4.15
N ARG A 7 45.25 -18.49 5.09
CA ARG A 7 45.10 -17.85 6.41
C ARG A 7 44.92 -16.34 6.29
N PHE A 8 43.94 -15.78 6.99
CA PHE A 8 43.91 -14.38 7.39
C PHE A 8 44.05 -14.30 8.91
N THR A 9 45.15 -13.71 9.35
CA THR A 9 45.45 -13.35 10.75
C THR A 9 44.95 -11.94 11.03
N GLY A 10 44.01 -11.79 11.97
CA GLY A 10 43.58 -10.49 12.50
C GLY A 10 43.32 -10.62 14.00
N ALA A 11 44.15 -9.96 14.80
CA ALA A 11 44.15 -9.97 16.25
C ALA A 11 43.15 -8.95 16.83
N LEU A 12 42.41 -9.32 17.89
CA LEU A 12 41.80 -8.39 18.85
C LEU A 12 41.80 -9.02 20.26
N PRO A 13 41.76 -8.19 21.34
CA PRO A 13 42.50 -8.48 22.57
C PRO A 13 41.67 -9.08 23.71
N SER A 14 42.44 -9.56 24.69
CA SER A 14 42.14 -10.11 26.01
C SER A 14 40.97 -9.53 26.80
N ARG A 15 40.16 -10.40 27.42
CA ARG A 15 39.89 -10.40 28.87
C ARG A 15 39.21 -11.71 29.33
N PHE A 16 39.58 -12.11 30.55
CA PHE A 16 39.10 -13.22 31.40
C PHE A 16 39.71 -14.62 31.23
N LYS A 17 40.73 -14.86 32.08
CA LYS A 17 41.17 -16.17 32.56
C LYS A 17 40.16 -16.70 33.59
N GLY A 18 39.80 -17.98 33.50
CA GLY A 18 39.16 -18.79 34.53
C GLY A 18 39.29 -20.28 34.19
N LEU A 19 39.82 -21.07 35.13
CA LEU A 19 40.38 -22.43 35.02
C LEU A 19 39.38 -23.58 34.68
N LEU A 20 39.98 -24.73 34.28
CA LEU A 20 39.58 -26.18 34.40
C LEU A 20 39.13 -26.93 33.11
N PRO A 21 39.41 -28.26 32.99
CA PRO A 21 40.47 -28.76 32.10
C PRO A 21 40.01 -29.54 30.86
N CYS A 22 41.00 -29.81 30.02
CA CYS A 22 40.97 -30.50 28.73
C CYS A 22 40.58 -31.99 28.86
N ILE A 23 39.57 -32.43 28.10
CA ILE A 23 39.35 -33.84 27.73
C ILE A 23 39.48 -33.93 26.21
N SER A 24 40.58 -34.52 25.75
CA SER A 24 40.82 -34.86 24.35
C SER A 24 40.22 -36.23 24.04
N LEU A 25 39.22 -36.29 23.16
CA LEU A 25 38.73 -37.53 22.54
C LEU A 25 38.95 -37.46 21.02
N PRO A 26 39.41 -38.55 20.38
CA PRO A 26 39.90 -38.50 19.01
C PRO A 26 38.78 -38.56 17.97
N PHE A 27 38.88 -37.69 16.95
CA PHE A 27 37.95 -37.49 15.83
C PHE A 27 37.84 -38.66 14.83
N ALA A 28 38.43 -39.83 15.11
CA ALA A 28 38.57 -40.92 14.14
C ALA A 28 37.43 -41.96 14.17
N SER A 29 36.53 -41.93 15.17
CA SER A 29 35.46 -42.91 15.33
C SER A 29 34.10 -42.46 14.77
N LEU A 30 33.92 -41.17 14.43
CA LEU A 30 32.62 -40.68 13.94
C LEU A 30 32.35 -40.94 12.45
N THR A 31 33.38 -41.13 11.63
CA THR A 31 33.23 -41.32 10.16
C THR A 31 32.91 -42.76 9.76
N ALA A 32 33.37 -43.74 10.53
CA ALA A 32 33.06 -45.16 10.31
C ALA A 32 31.59 -45.47 10.66
N TRP A 33 31.07 -44.90 11.75
CA TRP A 33 29.69 -45.08 12.16
C TRP A 33 28.70 -44.43 11.19
N LEU A 34 29.06 -43.27 10.62
CA LEU A 34 28.22 -42.61 9.61
C LEU A 34 28.17 -43.40 8.29
N SER A 35 29.28 -44.03 7.88
CA SER A 35 29.30 -44.87 6.67
C SER A 35 28.53 -46.18 6.86
N TYR A 36 28.63 -46.84 8.02
CA TYR A 36 27.82 -48.04 8.31
C TYR A 36 26.32 -47.73 8.45
N LEU A 37 25.96 -46.54 8.94
CA LEU A 37 24.56 -46.11 9.02
C LEU A 37 23.99 -45.75 7.63
N ILE A 38 24.79 -45.17 6.74
CA ILE A 38 24.38 -44.88 5.36
C ILE A 38 24.30 -46.17 4.51
N SER A 39 25.24 -47.11 4.67
CA SER A 39 25.19 -48.40 3.95
C SER A 39 24.05 -49.31 4.41
N THR A 40 23.64 -49.27 5.68
CA THR A 40 22.46 -50.02 6.15
C THR A 40 21.15 -49.38 5.73
N ILE A 41 21.09 -48.04 5.56
CA ILE A 41 19.91 -47.34 5.03
C ILE A 41 19.73 -47.56 3.51
N ILE A 42 20.81 -47.77 2.75
CA ILE A 42 20.73 -48.07 1.31
C ILE A 42 20.42 -49.56 1.05
N ALA A 43 20.93 -50.48 1.86
CA ALA A 43 20.65 -51.91 1.72
C ALA A 43 19.32 -52.36 2.35
N GLY A 44 18.72 -51.53 3.21
CA GLY A 44 17.47 -51.79 3.94
C GLY A 44 16.27 -50.99 3.45
N GLN A 45 16.28 -50.46 2.22
CA GLN A 45 15.04 -49.92 1.66
C GLN A 45 14.09 -51.10 1.43
N PRO A 46 12.90 -51.16 2.08
CA PRO A 46 11.86 -52.02 1.57
C PRO A 46 11.65 -51.58 0.11
N LEU A 47 11.79 -52.52 -0.82
CA LEU A 47 11.17 -52.37 -2.14
C LEU A 47 9.69 -52.17 -1.84
N LEU A 48 9.25 -50.92 -1.72
CA LEU A 48 7.83 -50.60 -1.71
C LEU A 48 7.32 -51.24 -3.00
N PRO A 49 6.42 -52.22 -2.93
CA PRO A 49 5.84 -52.77 -4.14
C PRO A 49 5.29 -51.58 -4.91
N ALA A 50 5.67 -51.46 -6.19
CA ALA A 50 4.95 -50.59 -7.10
C ALA A 50 3.50 -51.06 -7.07
N VAL A 51 2.66 -50.35 -6.32
CA VAL A 51 1.22 -50.62 -6.30
C VAL A 51 0.77 -50.26 -7.71
N GLY A 52 0.53 -51.27 -8.54
CA GLY A 52 -0.02 -51.05 -9.87
C GLY A 52 -1.30 -50.24 -9.77
N ALA A 53 -1.65 -49.47 -10.80
CA ALA A 53 -2.89 -48.70 -10.82
C ALA A 53 -4.10 -49.64 -10.64
N VAL A 54 -4.65 -49.70 -9.42
CA VAL A 54 -5.85 -50.49 -9.11
C VAL A 54 -7.07 -49.66 -9.46
N ILE A 55 -7.92 -50.19 -10.34
CA ILE A 55 -9.24 -49.67 -10.69
C ILE A 55 -10.24 -50.81 -10.56
N THR A 56 -11.23 -50.65 -9.68
CA THR A 56 -12.24 -51.68 -9.40
C THR A 56 -13.64 -51.11 -9.64
N PRO A 57 -14.21 -51.25 -10.86
CA PRO A 57 -15.48 -50.64 -11.21
C PRO A 57 -16.67 -51.28 -10.49
N GLN A 58 -17.72 -50.48 -10.34
CA GLN A 58 -19.05 -50.83 -9.85
C GLN A 58 -20.11 -50.24 -10.80
N ASN A 59 -21.37 -50.68 -10.65
CA ASN A 59 -22.54 -50.08 -11.33
C ASN A 59 -22.44 -49.99 -12.87
N GLY A 60 -22.03 -51.08 -13.54
CA GLY A 60 -22.13 -51.22 -14.99
C GLY A 60 -20.95 -50.66 -15.80
N ALA A 61 -19.95 -50.06 -15.16
CA ALA A 61 -18.66 -49.81 -15.80
C ALA A 61 -17.86 -51.12 -15.92
N GLY A 62 -17.15 -51.30 -17.05
CA GLY A 62 -16.30 -52.46 -17.31
C GLY A 62 -14.83 -52.08 -17.48
N MET A 63 -13.91 -53.01 -17.19
CA MET A 63 -12.49 -52.85 -17.49
C MET A 63 -12.12 -53.65 -18.75
N ASP A 64 -11.25 -53.06 -19.55
CA ASP A 64 -10.56 -53.68 -20.68
C ASP A 64 -9.11 -53.15 -20.72
N LYS A 65 -8.32 -53.55 -21.71
CA LYS A 65 -6.97 -53.05 -21.94
C LYS A 65 -6.74 -52.76 -23.42
N ALA A 66 -6.07 -51.65 -23.69
CA ALA A 66 -5.57 -51.36 -25.02
C ALA A 66 -4.45 -52.35 -25.40
N ALA A 67 -4.14 -52.45 -26.69
CA ALA A 67 -3.14 -53.40 -27.21
C ALA A 67 -1.74 -53.19 -26.62
N ASN A 68 -1.41 -51.96 -26.22
CA ASN A 68 -0.15 -51.60 -25.57
C ASN A 68 -0.19 -51.68 -24.04
N GLY A 69 -1.28 -52.19 -23.46
CA GLY A 69 -1.42 -52.44 -22.02
C GLY A 69 -2.05 -51.30 -21.21
N VAL A 70 -2.33 -50.13 -21.80
CA VAL A 70 -3.02 -49.04 -21.10
C VAL A 70 -4.43 -49.49 -20.68
N PRO A 71 -4.82 -49.32 -19.40
CA PRO A 71 -6.16 -49.68 -18.94
C PRO A 71 -7.25 -48.86 -19.65
N VAL A 72 -8.35 -49.54 -19.99
CA VAL A 72 -9.52 -48.93 -20.64
C VAL A 72 -10.74 -49.15 -19.76
N VAL A 73 -11.40 -48.07 -19.33
CA VAL A 73 -12.68 -48.10 -18.64
C VAL A 73 -13.79 -47.93 -19.67
N ASN A 74 -14.55 -49.00 -19.90
CA ASN A 74 -15.82 -48.93 -20.61
C ASN A 74 -16.85 -48.30 -19.67
N ILE A 75 -17.02 -46.98 -19.80
CA ILE A 75 -17.92 -46.20 -18.94
C ILE A 75 -19.37 -46.72 -19.02
N ALA A 76 -20.12 -46.56 -17.94
CA ALA A 76 -21.53 -46.93 -17.86
C ALA A 76 -22.38 -46.10 -18.85
N THR A 77 -23.54 -46.63 -19.22
CA THR A 77 -24.49 -45.93 -20.10
C THR A 77 -24.90 -44.57 -19.48
N PRO A 78 -24.79 -43.45 -20.22
CA PRO A 78 -25.22 -42.15 -19.74
C PRO A 78 -26.71 -42.10 -19.42
N ASN A 79 -27.08 -41.35 -18.40
CA ASN A 79 -28.48 -41.08 -18.06
C ASN A 79 -29.13 -40.04 -18.99
N GLY A 80 -30.39 -39.68 -18.74
CA GLY A 80 -31.14 -38.71 -19.54
C GLY A 80 -30.52 -37.30 -19.61
N ALA A 81 -29.66 -36.94 -18.64
CA ALA A 81 -28.89 -35.70 -18.66
C ALA A 81 -27.55 -35.81 -19.43
N GLY A 82 -27.23 -36.99 -19.98
CA GLY A 82 -25.98 -37.27 -20.67
C GLY A 82 -24.78 -37.48 -19.73
N ILE A 83 -25.03 -37.80 -18.46
CA ILE A 83 -23.98 -38.08 -17.47
C ILE A 83 -23.79 -39.59 -17.35
N SER A 84 -22.56 -40.07 -17.58
CA SER A 84 -22.11 -41.41 -17.20
C SER A 84 -21.55 -41.36 -15.78
N HIS A 85 -22.22 -42.01 -14.82
CA HIS A 85 -21.79 -42.05 -13.43
C HIS A 85 -21.22 -43.42 -13.09
N ASN A 86 -19.90 -43.47 -12.92
CA ASN A 86 -19.10 -44.66 -12.69
C ASN A 86 -18.65 -44.66 -11.24
N ARG A 87 -18.87 -45.76 -10.52
CA ARG A 87 -18.43 -45.93 -9.13
C ARG A 87 -17.26 -46.90 -9.05
N PHE A 88 -16.35 -46.65 -8.12
CA PHE A 88 -15.15 -47.45 -7.93
C PHE A 88 -14.84 -47.65 -6.45
N THR A 89 -14.38 -48.83 -6.05
CA THR A 89 -13.79 -49.01 -4.71
C THR A 89 -12.41 -48.34 -4.63
N ASP A 90 -11.58 -48.55 -5.65
CA ASP A 90 -10.30 -47.87 -5.86
C ASP A 90 -10.27 -47.30 -7.28
N TYR A 91 -9.74 -46.08 -7.42
CA TYR A 91 -9.52 -45.42 -8.71
C TYR A 91 -8.15 -44.74 -8.71
N ASN A 92 -7.20 -45.33 -9.42
CA ASN A 92 -5.83 -44.83 -9.57
C ASN A 92 -5.45 -44.80 -11.06
N VAL A 93 -4.59 -43.86 -11.44
CA VAL A 93 -4.07 -43.75 -12.80
C VAL A 93 -2.57 -43.92 -12.75
N GLY A 94 -2.05 -44.95 -13.43
CA GLY A 94 -0.63 -45.21 -13.53
C GLY A 94 0.08 -44.26 -14.48
N LYS A 95 1.40 -44.38 -14.60
CA LYS A 95 2.21 -43.56 -15.51
C LYS A 95 1.88 -43.80 -16.98
N GLU A 96 1.41 -45.00 -17.29
CA GLU A 96 0.87 -45.40 -18.59
C GLU A 96 -0.43 -44.67 -18.96
N GLY A 97 -1.09 -44.04 -17.99
CA GLY A 97 -2.37 -43.34 -18.17
C GLY A 97 -3.59 -44.27 -18.08
N LEU A 98 -4.75 -43.71 -18.40
CA LEU A 98 -6.04 -44.37 -18.35
C LEU A 98 -6.94 -43.87 -19.47
N ILE A 99 -7.67 -44.76 -20.13
CA ILE A 99 -8.63 -44.37 -21.17
C ILE A 99 -10.05 -44.57 -20.65
N LEU A 100 -10.87 -43.52 -20.73
CA LEU A 100 -12.32 -43.56 -20.55
C LEU A 100 -12.96 -43.74 -21.93
N ASN A 101 -13.50 -44.92 -22.21
CA ASN A 101 -14.04 -45.25 -23.52
C ASN A 101 -15.44 -44.66 -23.73
N ASN A 102 -15.52 -43.47 -24.32
CA ASN A 102 -16.77 -42.81 -24.70
C ASN A 102 -17.11 -43.01 -26.19
N ALA A 103 -16.56 -44.06 -26.80
CA ALA A 103 -16.58 -44.24 -28.24
C ALA A 103 -17.61 -45.28 -28.70
N THR A 104 -18.28 -45.00 -29.82
CA THR A 104 -19.36 -45.83 -30.40
C THR A 104 -19.00 -46.44 -31.75
N GLY A 105 -17.94 -45.96 -32.41
CA GLY A 105 -17.42 -46.53 -33.65
C GLY A 105 -16.67 -47.84 -33.40
N LYS A 106 -16.60 -48.75 -34.38
CA LYS A 106 -15.98 -50.08 -34.19
C LYS A 106 -14.51 -50.03 -33.78
N LEU A 107 -13.72 -49.13 -34.36
CA LEU A 107 -12.32 -48.89 -34.02
C LEU A 107 -12.11 -47.40 -33.84
N ASN A 108 -11.56 -46.99 -32.70
CA ASN A 108 -11.41 -45.59 -32.33
C ASN A 108 -9.95 -45.30 -31.98
N PRO A 109 -9.34 -44.26 -32.57
CA PRO A 109 -7.98 -43.86 -32.21
C PRO A 109 -7.96 -43.18 -30.85
N THR A 110 -6.90 -43.46 -30.09
CA THR A 110 -6.55 -42.84 -28.82
C THR A 110 -5.06 -42.50 -28.83
N GLN A 111 -4.67 -41.48 -28.09
CA GLN A 111 -3.29 -41.03 -27.95
C GLN A 111 -2.50 -41.96 -27.03
N LEU A 112 -3.12 -42.46 -25.97
CA LEU A 112 -2.48 -43.33 -24.98
C LEU A 112 -2.44 -44.80 -25.42
N GLY A 113 -3.51 -45.32 -26.03
CA GLY A 113 -3.71 -46.76 -26.24
C GLY A 113 -3.67 -47.23 -27.70
N GLY A 114 -3.48 -46.33 -28.67
CA GLY A 114 -3.65 -46.65 -30.08
C GLY A 114 -5.11 -46.89 -30.44
N LEU A 115 -5.40 -47.93 -31.22
CA LEU A 115 -6.79 -48.26 -31.61
C LEU A 115 -7.46 -49.10 -30.54
N ILE A 116 -8.63 -48.67 -30.06
CA ILE A 116 -9.50 -49.41 -29.15
C ILE A 116 -10.85 -49.73 -29.79
N GLN A 117 -11.53 -50.77 -29.31
CA GLN A 117 -12.89 -51.12 -29.73
C GLN A 117 -13.93 -50.13 -29.18
N ASN A 118 -15.16 -50.17 -29.71
CA ASN A 118 -16.28 -49.41 -29.14
C ASN A 118 -16.53 -49.81 -27.68
N ASN A 119 -17.08 -48.89 -26.90
CA ASN A 119 -17.63 -49.22 -25.60
C ASN A 119 -18.93 -50.03 -25.81
N PRO A 120 -19.05 -51.26 -25.30
CA PRO A 120 -20.25 -52.08 -25.47
C PRO A 120 -21.48 -51.52 -24.74
N ASN A 121 -21.30 -50.62 -23.77
CA ASN A 121 -22.38 -49.98 -23.03
C ASN A 121 -23.04 -48.81 -23.79
N LEU A 122 -22.44 -48.37 -24.89
CA LEU A 122 -22.86 -47.17 -25.64
C LEU A 122 -23.42 -47.53 -27.02
N LYS A 123 -24.40 -46.74 -27.46
CA LYS A 123 -24.94 -46.78 -28.82
C LYS A 123 -24.61 -45.46 -29.52
N ALA A 124 -24.51 -45.45 -30.84
CA ALA A 124 -24.25 -44.24 -31.61
C ALA A 124 -25.26 -43.13 -31.26
N GLY A 125 -24.77 -41.94 -30.94
CA GLY A 125 -25.60 -40.82 -30.48
C GLY A 125 -25.94 -40.82 -28.97
N GLY A 126 -25.57 -41.88 -28.26
CA GLY A 126 -25.70 -42.03 -26.80
C GLY A 126 -24.39 -41.86 -26.04
N GLU A 127 -23.42 -41.11 -26.58
CA GLU A 127 -22.16 -40.82 -25.90
C GLU A 127 -22.36 -39.88 -24.70
N ALA A 128 -21.53 -40.03 -23.66
CA ALA A 128 -21.54 -39.17 -22.50
C ALA A 128 -21.13 -37.74 -22.85
N LYS A 129 -21.80 -36.76 -22.24
CA LYS A 129 -21.36 -35.35 -22.20
C LYS A 129 -20.55 -35.05 -20.94
N GLY A 130 -20.81 -35.81 -19.87
CA GLY A 130 -20.04 -35.77 -18.63
C GLY A 130 -19.80 -37.17 -18.07
N ILE A 131 -18.62 -37.40 -17.53
CA ILE A 131 -18.19 -38.67 -16.96
C ILE A 131 -17.77 -38.40 -15.50
N ILE A 132 -18.51 -38.96 -14.56
CA ILE A 132 -18.19 -38.91 -13.13
C ILE A 132 -17.55 -40.24 -12.74
N ASN A 133 -16.34 -40.18 -12.20
CA ASN A 133 -15.63 -41.30 -11.58
C ASN A 133 -15.63 -41.08 -10.07
N GLU A 134 -16.58 -41.71 -9.38
CA GLU A 134 -16.78 -41.58 -7.94
C GLU A 134 -16.13 -42.75 -7.20
N VAL A 135 -15.24 -42.46 -6.26
CA VAL A 135 -14.67 -43.46 -5.36
C VAL A 135 -15.55 -43.60 -4.13
N THR A 136 -16.00 -44.83 -3.86
CA THR A 136 -16.82 -45.19 -2.70
C THR A 136 -16.04 -45.95 -1.63
N GLY A 137 -14.84 -46.45 -1.94
CA GLY A 137 -13.93 -47.06 -0.97
C GLY A 137 -13.16 -46.03 -0.14
N GLY A 138 -12.54 -46.49 0.95
CA GLY A 138 -11.85 -45.65 1.95
C GLY A 138 -10.46 -45.13 1.57
N ASN A 139 -10.00 -45.39 0.35
CA ASN A 139 -8.63 -45.15 -0.08
C ASN A 139 -8.50 -43.87 -0.91
N ARG A 140 -7.36 -43.18 -0.75
CA ARG A 140 -6.98 -42.03 -1.58
C ARG A 140 -6.70 -42.45 -3.02
N SER A 141 -7.06 -41.61 -3.99
CA SER A 141 -6.67 -41.80 -5.39
C SER A 141 -5.26 -41.27 -5.65
N LEU A 142 -4.44 -42.04 -6.36
CA LEU A 142 -3.14 -41.64 -6.89
C LEU A 142 -3.20 -41.57 -8.42
N LEU A 143 -2.94 -40.39 -8.98
CA LEU A 143 -3.01 -40.09 -10.41
C LEU A 143 -1.62 -39.68 -10.92
N GLN A 144 -0.96 -40.56 -11.68
CA GLN A 144 0.43 -40.41 -12.12
C GLN A 144 0.61 -40.30 -13.64
N GLY A 145 -0.48 -40.22 -14.38
CA GLY A 145 -0.49 -40.15 -15.84
C GLY A 145 -1.78 -39.52 -16.37
N TYR A 146 -1.90 -39.48 -17.69
CA TYR A 146 -3.02 -38.83 -18.35
C TYR A 146 -4.29 -39.70 -18.32
N THR A 147 -5.44 -39.05 -18.14
CA THR A 147 -6.76 -39.62 -18.40
C THR A 147 -7.26 -39.13 -19.75
N GLU A 148 -7.50 -40.04 -20.68
CA GLU A 148 -7.98 -39.75 -22.03
C GLU A 148 -9.44 -40.16 -22.22
N VAL A 149 -10.27 -39.29 -22.79
CA VAL A 149 -11.61 -39.67 -23.27
C VAL A 149 -11.52 -40.13 -24.72
N ALA A 150 -11.77 -41.42 -24.99
CA ALA A 150 -11.81 -41.93 -26.35
C ALA A 150 -13.16 -41.61 -27.03
N GLY A 151 -13.13 -41.24 -28.31
CA GLY A 151 -14.34 -40.89 -29.06
C GLY A 151 -14.77 -39.44 -28.84
N LYS A 152 -16.07 -39.20 -28.60
CA LYS A 152 -16.57 -37.84 -28.41
C LYS A 152 -16.05 -37.25 -27.09
N ALA A 153 -15.59 -36.00 -27.15
CA ALA A 153 -15.13 -35.25 -25.98
C ALA A 153 -16.22 -35.18 -24.89
N ALA A 154 -15.81 -35.28 -23.63
CA ALA A 154 -16.71 -35.19 -22.49
C ALA A 154 -16.02 -34.52 -21.30
N ASN A 155 -16.80 -33.89 -20.42
CA ASN A 155 -16.27 -33.40 -19.14
C ASN A 155 -15.92 -34.58 -18.24
N VAL A 156 -14.82 -34.51 -17.51
CA VAL A 156 -14.37 -35.59 -16.61
C VAL A 156 -14.29 -35.07 -15.19
N MET A 157 -14.87 -35.83 -14.26
CA MET A 157 -14.75 -35.60 -12.83
C MET A 157 -14.16 -36.83 -12.16
N VAL A 158 -13.18 -36.63 -11.29
CA VAL A 158 -12.69 -37.63 -10.34
C VAL A 158 -13.06 -37.16 -8.94
N ALA A 159 -13.97 -37.89 -8.30
CA ALA A 159 -14.51 -37.56 -6.98
C ALA A 159 -14.08 -38.60 -5.95
N ASN A 160 -13.26 -38.20 -4.98
CA ASN A 160 -12.82 -39.07 -3.90
C ASN A 160 -12.74 -38.31 -2.56
N PRO A 161 -13.71 -38.53 -1.64
CA PRO A 161 -13.73 -37.87 -0.32
C PRO A 161 -12.50 -38.11 0.54
N TYR A 162 -11.82 -39.25 0.37
CA TYR A 162 -10.60 -39.58 1.13
C TYR A 162 -9.34 -38.90 0.56
N GLY A 163 -9.49 -38.21 -0.58
CA GLY A 163 -8.49 -37.34 -1.17
C GLY A 163 -7.91 -37.84 -2.49
N ILE A 164 -7.14 -36.96 -3.12
CA ILE A 164 -6.51 -37.21 -4.42
C ILE A 164 -5.06 -36.72 -4.38
N THR A 165 -4.13 -37.50 -4.90
CA THR A 165 -2.76 -37.08 -5.18
C THR A 165 -2.54 -37.10 -6.69
N CYS A 166 -2.11 -35.97 -7.25
CA CYS A 166 -1.68 -35.85 -8.64
C CYS A 166 -0.16 -35.69 -8.68
N ASP A 167 0.51 -36.54 -9.45
CA ASP A 167 1.96 -36.53 -9.69
C ASP A 167 2.24 -36.81 -11.17
N GLY A 168 2.05 -35.78 -12.01
CA GLY A 168 2.09 -35.91 -13.46
C GLY A 168 0.75 -36.29 -14.10
N CYS A 169 -0.35 -36.02 -13.41
CA CYS A 169 -1.67 -36.24 -13.98
C CYS A 169 -2.00 -35.19 -15.05
N GLY A 170 -2.83 -35.57 -16.02
CA GLY A 170 -3.30 -34.67 -17.06
C GLY A 170 -4.54 -35.21 -17.76
N PHE A 171 -5.12 -34.43 -18.68
CA PHE A 171 -6.36 -34.81 -19.35
C PHE A 171 -6.24 -34.64 -20.87
N ILE A 172 -6.82 -35.59 -21.62
CA ILE A 172 -6.85 -35.57 -23.08
C ILE A 172 -8.31 -35.68 -23.54
N ASN A 173 -8.70 -34.84 -24.49
CA ASN A 173 -10.06 -34.79 -25.05
C ASN A 173 -11.15 -34.49 -24.00
N THR A 174 -10.79 -33.67 -23.02
CA THR A 174 -11.63 -33.31 -21.87
C THR A 174 -11.76 -31.79 -21.80
N PRO A 175 -12.89 -31.19 -22.24
CA PRO A 175 -13.08 -29.74 -22.20
C PRO A 175 -13.00 -29.18 -20.77
N HIS A 176 -13.67 -29.84 -19.82
CA HIS A 176 -13.60 -29.49 -18.40
C HIS A 176 -13.19 -30.69 -17.54
N ALA A 177 -12.11 -30.53 -16.78
CA ALA A 177 -11.61 -31.53 -15.85
C ALA A 177 -11.84 -31.05 -14.41
N THR A 178 -12.40 -31.93 -13.57
CA THR A 178 -12.65 -31.64 -12.14
C THR A 178 -12.01 -32.69 -11.26
N LEU A 179 -11.15 -32.29 -10.34
CA LEU A 179 -10.69 -33.12 -9.23
C LEU A 179 -11.40 -32.63 -7.96
N THR A 180 -12.09 -33.53 -7.26
CA THR A 180 -12.88 -33.16 -6.09
C THR A 180 -12.81 -34.17 -4.95
N THR A 181 -12.83 -33.68 -3.71
CA THR A 181 -13.14 -34.50 -2.52
C THR A 181 -14.60 -34.41 -2.11
N GLY A 182 -15.41 -33.66 -2.88
CA GLY A 182 -16.83 -33.59 -2.68
C GLY A 182 -17.55 -34.84 -3.19
N ARG A 183 -18.55 -35.29 -2.44
CA ARG A 183 -19.49 -36.32 -2.86
C ARG A 183 -20.48 -35.74 -3.89
N PRO A 184 -20.65 -36.36 -5.08
CA PRO A 184 -21.65 -35.92 -6.05
C PRO A 184 -23.07 -36.12 -5.54
N VAL A 185 -23.86 -35.05 -5.54
CA VAL A 185 -25.31 -35.08 -5.27
C VAL A 185 -26.02 -34.95 -6.60
N MET A 186 -26.85 -35.93 -6.94
CA MET A 186 -27.56 -36.00 -8.22
C MET A 186 -29.02 -35.56 -8.05
N ASN A 187 -29.57 -34.90 -9.07
CA ASN A 187 -31.00 -34.64 -9.19
C ASN A 187 -31.76 -35.92 -9.57
N ALA A 188 -33.08 -35.91 -9.41
CA ALA A 188 -33.95 -37.03 -9.79
C ALA A 188 -33.89 -37.35 -11.30
N ASP A 189 -33.57 -36.37 -12.15
CA ASP A 189 -33.38 -36.52 -13.59
C ASP A 189 -31.97 -37.06 -13.98
N GLY A 190 -31.11 -37.29 -12.99
CA GLY A 190 -29.73 -37.74 -13.18
C GLY A 190 -28.73 -36.63 -13.53
N SER A 191 -29.13 -35.36 -13.56
CA SER A 191 -28.16 -34.26 -13.67
C SER A 191 -27.39 -34.04 -12.36
N LEU A 192 -26.18 -33.51 -12.42
CA LEU A 192 -25.42 -33.14 -11.22
C LEU A 192 -26.08 -31.93 -10.56
N GLN A 193 -26.49 -32.08 -9.30
CA GLN A 193 -27.06 -30.98 -8.51
C GLN A 193 -25.96 -30.17 -7.82
N ALA A 194 -25.07 -30.87 -7.10
CA ALA A 194 -24.01 -30.25 -6.32
C ALA A 194 -22.88 -31.25 -6.00
N LEU A 195 -21.78 -30.71 -5.48
CA LEU A 195 -20.71 -31.42 -4.80
C LEU A 195 -20.73 -31.03 -3.33
N GLU A 196 -20.77 -32.03 -2.44
CA GLU A 196 -20.70 -31.81 -0.99
C GLU A 196 -19.33 -32.21 -0.46
N VAL A 197 -18.54 -31.19 -0.12
CA VAL A 197 -17.18 -31.28 0.40
C VAL A 197 -17.25 -31.12 1.93
N THR A 198 -16.98 -32.19 2.66
CA THR A 198 -16.92 -32.17 4.14
C THR A 198 -15.55 -32.57 4.67
N GLU A 199 -14.73 -33.27 3.89
CA GLU A 199 -13.42 -33.78 4.25
C GLU A 199 -12.51 -33.92 3.01
N GLY A 200 -11.31 -34.46 3.23
CA GLY A 200 -10.36 -34.80 2.17
C GLY A 200 -9.46 -33.65 1.72
N SER A 201 -8.29 -34.02 1.20
CA SER A 201 -7.34 -33.10 0.59
C SER A 201 -7.00 -33.48 -0.85
N ILE A 202 -6.64 -32.49 -1.66
CA ILE A 202 -6.02 -32.71 -2.96
C ILE A 202 -4.57 -32.24 -2.89
N THR A 203 -3.64 -33.07 -3.34
CA THR A 203 -2.21 -32.74 -3.32
C THR A 203 -1.65 -32.83 -4.74
N ILE A 204 -0.97 -31.78 -5.20
CA ILE A 204 -0.27 -31.72 -6.48
C ILE A 204 1.24 -31.77 -6.20
N ASN A 205 1.89 -32.86 -6.57
CA ASN A 205 3.29 -33.17 -6.28
C ASN A 205 4.09 -33.49 -7.55
N GLY A 206 5.39 -33.68 -7.38
CA GLY A 206 6.31 -34.21 -8.39
C GLY A 206 6.19 -33.51 -9.75
N ALA A 207 5.72 -34.24 -10.77
CA ALA A 207 5.59 -33.71 -12.13
C ALA A 207 4.43 -32.71 -12.32
N GLY A 208 3.59 -32.50 -11.30
CA GLY A 208 2.52 -31.50 -11.30
C GLY A 208 1.23 -31.98 -11.96
N LEU A 209 0.40 -31.02 -12.39
CA LEU A 209 -0.85 -31.26 -13.11
C LEU A 209 -0.79 -30.53 -14.47
N ASP A 210 -0.98 -31.27 -15.55
CA ASP A 210 -1.11 -30.72 -16.90
C ASP A 210 -2.58 -30.68 -17.35
N GLY A 211 -3.20 -29.50 -17.20
CA GLY A 211 -4.52 -29.17 -17.71
C GLY A 211 -4.48 -28.24 -18.93
N THR A 212 -3.34 -28.08 -19.61
CA THR A 212 -3.20 -27.17 -20.76
C THR A 212 -4.04 -27.60 -21.96
N ARG A 213 -4.38 -28.89 -22.03
CA ARG A 213 -5.23 -29.50 -23.07
C ARG A 213 -6.73 -29.46 -22.74
N SER A 214 -7.10 -28.93 -21.58
CA SER A 214 -8.48 -28.68 -21.18
C SER A 214 -8.80 -27.19 -21.27
N ASP A 215 -10.07 -26.85 -21.48
CA ASP A 215 -10.53 -25.46 -21.49
C ASP A 215 -10.67 -24.92 -20.06
N ALA A 216 -11.04 -25.76 -19.09
CA ALA A 216 -10.96 -25.43 -17.68
C ALA A 216 -10.59 -26.61 -16.79
N VAL A 217 -9.97 -26.29 -15.66
CA VAL A 217 -9.67 -27.21 -14.55
C VAL A 217 -10.30 -26.67 -13.27
N SER A 218 -11.06 -27.53 -12.57
CA SER A 218 -11.62 -27.23 -11.26
C SER A 218 -11.01 -28.14 -10.20
N ILE A 219 -10.49 -27.55 -9.12
CA ILE A 219 -10.05 -28.25 -7.91
C ILE A 219 -11.02 -27.89 -6.79
N ILE A 220 -11.75 -28.86 -6.27
CA ILE A 220 -12.82 -28.65 -5.28
C ILE A 220 -12.58 -29.57 -4.08
N ALA A 221 -12.01 -29.08 -3.01
CA ALA A 221 -11.61 -29.92 -1.88
C ALA A 221 -11.72 -29.19 -0.55
N ARG A 222 -11.67 -29.90 0.57
CA ARG A 222 -11.62 -29.21 1.87
C ARG A 222 -10.27 -28.52 2.06
N ALA A 223 -9.18 -29.19 1.68
CA ALA A 223 -7.84 -28.61 1.62
C ALA A 223 -7.12 -28.94 0.30
N THR A 224 -6.29 -28.03 -0.18
CA THR A 224 -5.47 -28.23 -1.39
C THR A 224 -4.02 -27.88 -1.11
N GLU A 225 -3.10 -28.76 -1.47
CA GLU A 225 -1.66 -28.54 -1.37
C GLU A 225 -1.03 -28.60 -2.78
N VAL A 226 -0.30 -27.57 -3.17
CA VAL A 226 0.30 -27.44 -4.51
C VAL A 226 1.80 -27.29 -4.37
N ASN A 227 2.51 -28.42 -4.36
CA ASN A 227 3.97 -28.48 -4.23
C ASN A 227 4.70 -28.52 -5.57
N ALA A 228 3.98 -28.72 -6.67
CA ALA A 228 4.48 -28.72 -8.04
C ALA A 228 3.63 -27.79 -8.92
N ALA A 229 4.01 -27.64 -10.19
CA ALA A 229 3.30 -26.76 -11.11
C ALA A 229 1.91 -27.31 -11.47
N LEU A 230 0.90 -26.43 -11.40
CA LEU A 230 -0.46 -26.69 -11.89
C LEU A 230 -0.68 -25.80 -13.12
N HIS A 231 -0.81 -26.42 -14.29
CA HIS A 231 -1.09 -25.73 -15.54
C HIS A 231 -2.54 -25.91 -15.97
N ALA A 232 -3.20 -24.83 -16.41
CA ALA A 232 -4.56 -24.86 -16.94
C ALA A 232 -4.79 -23.73 -17.95
N LYS A 233 -5.88 -23.76 -18.73
CA LYS A 233 -6.36 -22.54 -19.39
C LYS A 233 -7.14 -21.69 -18.38
N ASP A 234 -8.30 -22.16 -17.93
CA ASP A 234 -9.02 -21.51 -16.82
C ASP A 234 -8.94 -22.38 -15.57
N LEU A 235 -8.47 -21.80 -14.46
CA LEU A 235 -8.33 -22.51 -13.19
C LEU A 235 -9.32 -21.97 -12.15
N THR A 236 -10.11 -22.87 -11.58
CA THR A 236 -10.95 -22.60 -10.41
C THR A 236 -10.53 -23.49 -9.25
N VAL A 237 -10.25 -22.90 -8.09
CA VAL A 237 -9.94 -23.61 -6.84
C VAL A 237 -10.99 -23.24 -5.80
N THR A 238 -11.73 -24.22 -5.28
CA THR A 238 -12.67 -24.04 -4.17
C THR A 238 -12.20 -24.87 -2.98
N ALA A 239 -11.91 -24.19 -1.88
CA ALA A 239 -11.37 -24.76 -0.65
C ALA A 239 -12.30 -24.54 0.56
N GLY A 240 -12.20 -25.44 1.53
CA GLY A 240 -13.04 -25.47 2.73
C GLY A 240 -14.22 -26.45 2.61
N ALA A 241 -14.90 -26.68 3.73
CA ALA A 241 -16.14 -27.46 3.74
C ALA A 241 -17.27 -26.69 3.03
N ASN A 242 -17.75 -27.23 1.91
CA ASN A 242 -18.60 -26.52 0.96
C ASN A 242 -19.63 -27.40 0.27
N ARG A 243 -20.77 -26.81 -0.05
CA ARG A 243 -21.66 -27.27 -1.11
C ARG A 243 -21.41 -26.40 -2.33
N VAL A 244 -20.97 -27.02 -3.42
CA VAL A 244 -20.72 -26.34 -4.71
C VAL A 244 -21.75 -26.83 -5.72
N THR A 245 -22.65 -25.97 -6.18
CA THR A 245 -23.67 -26.35 -7.17
C THR A 245 -23.07 -26.48 -8.57
N ALA A 246 -23.78 -27.13 -9.50
CA ALA A 246 -23.29 -27.33 -10.86
C ALA A 246 -23.02 -26.04 -11.65
N ASP A 247 -23.65 -24.92 -11.27
CA ASP A 247 -23.39 -23.58 -11.80
C ASP A 247 -22.23 -22.84 -11.10
N GLY A 248 -21.54 -23.51 -10.16
CA GLY A 248 -20.36 -22.99 -9.47
C GLY A 248 -20.65 -22.13 -8.23
N ARG A 249 -21.90 -22.00 -7.77
CA ARG A 249 -22.19 -21.27 -6.53
C ARG A 249 -21.71 -22.06 -5.32
N VAL A 250 -21.07 -21.36 -4.38
CA VAL A 250 -20.46 -21.95 -3.20
C VAL A 250 -21.23 -21.55 -1.94
N ARG A 251 -21.59 -22.53 -1.11
CA ARG A 251 -22.18 -22.33 0.22
C ARG A 251 -21.38 -23.14 1.24
N ALA A 252 -20.92 -22.50 2.31
CA ALA A 252 -20.20 -23.19 3.37
C ALA A 252 -21.06 -24.30 4.01
N LEU A 253 -20.41 -25.42 4.35
CA LEU A 253 -20.94 -26.53 5.14
C LEU A 253 -20.14 -26.66 6.43
N LYS A 254 -20.61 -27.55 7.33
CA LYS A 254 -19.82 -28.00 8.46
C LYS A 254 -18.82 -29.07 7.97
N GLY A 255 -17.54 -28.88 8.28
CA GLY A 255 -16.51 -29.87 8.00
C GLY A 255 -16.55 -31.07 8.96
N GLU A 256 -16.02 -32.20 8.51
CA GLU A 256 -15.83 -33.42 9.29
C GLU A 256 -14.35 -33.61 9.66
N GLY A 257 -14.08 -34.14 10.86
CA GLY A 257 -12.73 -34.35 11.37
C GLY A 257 -12.01 -33.05 11.77
N ASP A 258 -10.68 -33.15 11.91
CA ASP A 258 -9.85 -32.02 12.31
C ASP A 258 -9.90 -30.88 11.29
N VAL A 259 -9.82 -29.63 11.78
CA VAL A 259 -9.75 -28.45 10.91
C VAL A 259 -8.39 -28.41 10.21
N PRO A 260 -8.34 -28.24 8.87
CA PRO A 260 -7.08 -28.10 8.15
C PRO A 260 -6.25 -26.93 8.68
N LYS A 261 -4.93 -27.09 8.69
CA LYS A 261 -4.02 -25.99 9.07
C LYS A 261 -4.09 -24.82 8.08
N VAL A 262 -4.23 -25.15 6.79
CA VAL A 262 -4.31 -24.21 5.67
C VAL A 262 -5.29 -24.81 4.64
N ALA A 263 -6.13 -23.97 4.04
CA ALA A 263 -7.14 -24.37 3.07
C ALA A 263 -6.51 -24.56 1.68
N VAL A 264 -5.60 -23.66 1.30
CA VAL A 264 -4.77 -23.80 0.11
C VAL A 264 -3.34 -23.40 0.46
N ASP A 265 -2.40 -24.31 0.27
CA ASP A 265 -0.97 -24.04 0.47
C ASP A 265 -0.20 -24.37 -0.81
N THR A 266 0.50 -23.39 -1.37
CA THR A 266 1.42 -23.65 -2.48
C THR A 266 2.85 -23.68 -1.93
N GLY A 267 3.52 -24.82 -2.05
CA GLY A 267 4.91 -24.99 -1.63
C GLY A 267 5.87 -24.09 -2.42
N ALA A 268 7.12 -23.97 -1.94
CA ALA A 268 8.13 -23.11 -2.57
C ALA A 268 8.46 -23.47 -4.02
N LEU A 269 8.29 -24.75 -4.39
CA LEU A 269 8.49 -25.28 -5.74
C LEU A 269 7.19 -25.31 -6.57
N GLY A 270 6.05 -25.02 -5.94
CA GLY A 270 4.74 -25.02 -6.56
C GLY A 270 4.37 -23.69 -7.22
N GLY A 271 3.27 -23.73 -7.96
CA GLY A 271 2.68 -22.55 -8.58
C GLY A 271 1.46 -22.89 -9.43
N MET A 272 0.63 -21.89 -9.66
CA MET A 272 -0.53 -21.99 -10.54
C MET A 272 -0.30 -21.14 -11.79
N TYR A 273 -0.43 -21.76 -12.95
CA TYR A 273 -0.11 -21.16 -14.25
C TYR A 273 -1.30 -21.34 -15.18
N ALA A 274 -2.01 -20.24 -15.45
CA ALA A 274 -3.21 -20.27 -16.25
C ALA A 274 -3.41 -19.02 -17.11
N ARG A 275 -4.48 -18.99 -17.89
CA ARG A 275 -5.04 -17.80 -18.52
C ARG A 275 -5.77 -16.95 -17.49
N ARG A 276 -6.60 -17.59 -16.65
CA ARG A 276 -7.37 -16.99 -15.55
C ARG A 276 -7.28 -17.88 -14.31
N ILE A 277 -7.23 -17.28 -13.12
CA ILE A 277 -7.18 -18.01 -11.83
C ILE A 277 -8.23 -17.46 -10.88
N HIS A 278 -9.19 -18.29 -10.49
CA HIS A 278 -10.21 -17.96 -9.48
C HIS A 278 -10.04 -18.89 -8.28
N LEU A 279 -9.92 -18.34 -7.07
CA LEU A 279 -9.79 -19.09 -5.83
C LEU A 279 -10.81 -18.60 -4.81
N THR A 280 -11.58 -19.53 -4.24
CA THR A 280 -12.51 -19.26 -3.13
C THR A 280 -12.20 -20.20 -1.97
N SER A 281 -11.92 -19.65 -0.79
CA SER A 281 -11.79 -20.39 0.47
C SER A 281 -12.84 -19.90 1.45
N THR A 282 -13.69 -20.79 1.95
CA THR A 282 -14.88 -20.43 2.75
C THR A 282 -14.76 -20.78 4.23
N GLU A 283 -13.82 -21.64 4.62
CA GLU A 283 -13.70 -22.12 6.00
C GLU A 283 -13.08 -21.02 6.87
N SER A 284 -13.90 -20.43 7.73
CA SER A 284 -13.48 -19.34 8.61
C SER A 284 -12.34 -19.78 9.54
N GLY A 285 -11.35 -18.90 9.72
CA GLY A 285 -10.15 -19.19 10.53
C GLY A 285 -9.08 -20.03 9.84
N VAL A 286 -9.38 -20.64 8.69
CA VAL A 286 -8.40 -21.41 7.92
C VAL A 286 -7.76 -20.52 6.86
N GLY A 287 -6.43 -20.42 6.88
CA GLY A 287 -5.68 -19.54 6.00
C GLY A 287 -5.50 -20.06 4.58
N VAL A 288 -5.08 -19.19 3.68
CA VAL A 288 -4.60 -19.48 2.32
C VAL A 288 -3.17 -18.93 2.21
N ASN A 289 -2.23 -19.75 1.74
CA ASN A 289 -0.83 -19.40 1.55
C ASN A 289 -0.42 -19.65 0.09
N LEU A 290 -0.14 -18.57 -0.62
CA LEU A 290 0.08 -18.57 -2.06
C LEU A 290 1.45 -18.00 -2.40
N GLY A 291 2.20 -18.79 -3.17
CA GLY A 291 3.55 -18.58 -3.62
C GLY A 291 3.54 -17.89 -4.97
N ASN A 292 3.31 -18.65 -6.05
CA ASN A 292 3.41 -18.14 -7.42
C ASN A 292 2.11 -18.34 -8.21
N LEU A 293 1.49 -17.24 -8.63
CA LEU A 293 0.28 -17.25 -9.46
C LEU A 293 0.53 -16.48 -10.76
N TYR A 294 0.34 -17.11 -11.92
CA TYR A 294 0.53 -16.50 -13.23
C TYR A 294 -0.72 -16.66 -14.10
N ALA A 295 -1.41 -15.55 -14.37
CA ALA A 295 -2.59 -15.45 -15.24
C ALA A 295 -2.31 -14.47 -16.41
N ARG A 296 -1.41 -14.81 -17.33
CA ARG A 296 -0.81 -13.83 -18.26
C ARG A 296 -1.78 -13.17 -19.25
N GLU A 297 -2.94 -13.78 -19.47
CA GLU A 297 -3.94 -13.34 -20.46
C GLU A 297 -5.27 -12.92 -19.81
N GLY A 298 -5.38 -12.96 -18.49
CA GLY A 298 -6.65 -12.75 -17.79
C GLY A 298 -6.48 -12.35 -16.34
N ASP A 299 -7.57 -12.51 -15.57
CA ASP A 299 -7.67 -12.01 -14.21
C ASP A 299 -7.21 -13.05 -13.17
N ILE A 300 -6.75 -12.55 -12.03
CA ILE A 300 -6.60 -13.31 -10.79
C ILE A 300 -7.67 -12.81 -9.80
N ILE A 301 -8.52 -13.71 -9.30
CA ILE A 301 -9.53 -13.39 -8.28
C ILE A 301 -9.34 -14.35 -7.12
N LEU A 302 -9.01 -13.81 -5.95
CA LEU A 302 -8.79 -14.58 -4.73
C LEU A 302 -9.74 -14.10 -3.64
N ASN A 303 -10.50 -15.01 -3.06
CA ASN A 303 -11.42 -14.74 -1.97
C ASN A 303 -11.19 -15.75 -0.83
N SER A 304 -10.89 -15.26 0.37
CA SER A 304 -10.69 -16.09 1.55
C SER A 304 -11.51 -15.56 2.73
N ALA A 305 -12.26 -16.44 3.39
CA ALA A 305 -12.88 -16.16 4.69
C ALA A 305 -11.85 -16.09 5.84
N GLY A 306 -10.59 -16.46 5.59
CA GLY A 306 -9.51 -16.46 6.57
C GLY A 306 -8.37 -15.51 6.22
N LYS A 307 -7.18 -15.78 6.79
CA LYS A 307 -5.94 -15.11 6.41
C LYS A 307 -5.56 -15.48 4.97
N LEU A 308 -5.09 -14.53 4.18
CA LEU A 308 -4.56 -14.76 2.84
C LEU A 308 -3.14 -14.20 2.76
N VAL A 309 -2.17 -15.06 2.44
CA VAL A 309 -0.79 -14.68 2.17
C VAL A 309 -0.53 -14.89 0.69
N LEU A 310 -0.03 -13.86 0.00
CA LEU A 310 0.33 -13.93 -1.42
C LEU A 310 1.72 -13.34 -1.64
N LYS A 311 2.61 -14.14 -2.24
CA LYS A 311 4.00 -13.74 -2.51
C LYS A 311 4.19 -13.20 -3.91
N ASN A 312 3.80 -13.93 -4.94
CA ASN A 312 3.98 -13.49 -6.32
C ASN A 312 2.69 -13.68 -7.11
N SER A 313 2.29 -12.64 -7.83
CA SER A 313 1.21 -12.71 -8.82
C SER A 313 1.53 -11.91 -10.08
N LEU A 314 1.08 -12.42 -11.23
CA LEU A 314 1.14 -11.72 -12.50
C LEU A 314 -0.15 -11.98 -13.28
N ALA A 315 -1.00 -10.96 -13.38
CA ALA A 315 -2.20 -10.96 -14.20
C ALA A 315 -2.00 -10.08 -15.45
N GLY A 316 -2.42 -10.57 -16.62
CA GLY A 316 -2.57 -9.73 -17.81
C GLY A 316 -3.77 -8.79 -17.69
N GLY A 317 -4.80 -9.23 -16.97
CA GLY A 317 -5.97 -8.44 -16.59
C GLY A 317 -5.86 -7.88 -15.18
N ASN A 318 -6.99 -7.87 -14.47
CA ASN A 318 -7.09 -7.38 -13.10
C ASN A 318 -6.62 -8.44 -12.09
N THR A 319 -6.15 -7.97 -10.93
CA THR A 319 -5.96 -8.82 -9.75
C THR A 319 -6.86 -8.30 -8.63
N THR A 320 -7.73 -9.15 -8.12
CA THR A 320 -8.61 -8.86 -6.98
C THR A 320 -8.32 -9.83 -5.85
N VAL A 321 -8.00 -9.32 -4.66
CA VAL A 321 -7.66 -10.13 -3.49
C VAL A 321 -8.51 -9.69 -2.31
N THR A 322 -9.28 -10.62 -1.73
CA THR A 322 -10.09 -10.38 -0.54
C THR A 322 -9.77 -11.43 0.52
N GLY A 323 -9.53 -10.97 1.75
CA GLY A 323 -9.28 -11.83 2.91
C GLY A 323 -9.63 -11.15 4.22
N THR A 324 -9.71 -11.90 5.30
CA THR A 324 -9.87 -11.35 6.66
C THR A 324 -8.64 -10.54 7.04
N ASN A 325 -7.47 -11.18 6.97
CA ASN A 325 -6.17 -10.51 7.00
C ASN A 325 -5.43 -10.84 5.73
N VAL A 326 -4.96 -9.83 5.00
CA VAL A 326 -4.18 -10.04 3.77
C VAL A 326 -2.73 -9.65 4.02
N SER A 327 -1.80 -10.51 3.62
CA SER A 327 -0.35 -10.22 3.63
C SER A 327 0.20 -10.39 2.23
N LEU A 328 0.69 -9.31 1.64
CA LEU A 328 1.38 -9.33 0.37
C LEU A 328 2.88 -9.20 0.61
N SER A 329 3.67 -9.94 -0.17
CA SER A 329 5.12 -9.78 -0.28
C SER A 329 5.50 -9.92 -1.76
N GLY A 330 6.78 -9.98 -2.10
CA GLY A 330 7.25 -10.28 -3.47
C GLY A 330 6.63 -9.40 -4.55
N ASP A 331 6.50 -9.94 -5.77
CA ASP A 331 6.06 -9.20 -6.95
C ASP A 331 4.60 -9.49 -7.28
N ASN A 332 3.74 -8.48 -7.21
CA ASN A 332 2.34 -8.58 -7.59
C ASN A 332 2.03 -7.57 -8.68
N LYS A 333 1.73 -8.08 -9.89
CA LYS A 333 1.60 -7.28 -11.10
C LYS A 333 0.25 -7.51 -11.78
N ALA A 334 -0.34 -6.44 -12.30
CA ALA A 334 -1.59 -6.49 -13.06
C ALA A 334 -1.53 -5.55 -14.27
N GLY A 335 -1.83 -6.05 -15.47
CA GLY A 335 -2.05 -5.20 -16.66
C GLY A 335 -3.38 -4.42 -16.60
N GLY A 336 -4.29 -4.83 -15.71
CA GLY A 336 -5.48 -4.10 -15.29
C GLY A 336 -5.29 -3.42 -13.95
N ASN A 337 -6.37 -3.30 -13.18
CA ASN A 337 -6.33 -2.81 -11.79
C ASN A 337 -5.78 -3.89 -10.84
N LEU A 338 -5.15 -3.45 -9.74
CA LEU A 338 -4.82 -4.30 -8.60
C LEU A 338 -5.62 -3.81 -7.38
N SER A 339 -6.59 -4.61 -6.95
CA SER A 339 -7.49 -4.31 -5.83
C SER A 339 -7.30 -5.31 -4.70
N VAL A 340 -7.00 -4.84 -3.51
CA VAL A 340 -6.71 -5.66 -2.33
C VAL A 340 -7.53 -5.18 -1.14
N THR A 341 -8.27 -6.10 -0.53
CA THR A 341 -9.15 -5.84 0.60
C THR A 341 -8.82 -6.80 1.73
N GLY A 342 -8.23 -6.27 2.81
CA GLY A 342 -8.09 -6.99 4.07
C GLY A 342 -9.15 -6.50 5.05
N THR A 343 -10.21 -7.27 5.30
CA THR A 343 -11.36 -6.74 6.08
C THR A 343 -10.94 -6.30 7.48
N THR A 344 -10.01 -6.99 8.14
CA THR A 344 -9.45 -6.58 9.44
C THR A 344 -8.07 -5.93 9.32
N GLY A 345 -7.26 -6.37 8.35
CA GLY A 345 -5.91 -5.83 8.18
C GLY A 345 -5.27 -6.21 6.85
N LEU A 346 -4.40 -5.32 6.36
CA LEU A 346 -3.59 -5.51 5.17
C LEU A 346 -2.14 -5.17 5.49
N THR A 347 -1.24 -6.15 5.33
CA THR A 347 0.20 -5.96 5.49
C THR A 347 0.90 -6.10 4.14
N LEU A 348 1.73 -5.11 3.80
CA LEU A 348 2.64 -5.13 2.66
C LEU A 348 4.06 -5.26 3.21
N ASN A 349 4.65 -6.44 3.10
CA ASN A 349 5.99 -6.71 3.61
C ASN A 349 6.98 -6.74 2.45
N GLN A 350 7.70 -5.63 2.25
CA GLN A 350 8.66 -5.46 1.15
C GLN A 350 8.07 -5.82 -0.23
N SER A 351 6.78 -5.57 -0.44
CA SER A 351 6.07 -5.93 -1.67
C SER A 351 6.40 -4.96 -2.80
N ARG A 352 6.48 -5.47 -4.03
CA ARG A 352 6.43 -4.67 -5.25
C ARG A 352 5.07 -4.85 -5.91
N LEU A 353 4.20 -3.85 -5.75
CA LEU A 353 2.87 -3.82 -6.36
C LEU A 353 2.94 -2.95 -7.61
N VAL A 354 2.68 -3.51 -8.80
CA VAL A 354 2.72 -2.76 -10.07
C VAL A 354 1.42 -2.98 -10.83
N THR A 355 0.79 -1.89 -11.24
CA THR A 355 -0.43 -1.93 -12.06
C THR A 355 -0.37 -0.90 -13.17
N ASP A 356 -0.80 -1.29 -14.38
CA ASP A 356 -0.89 -0.35 -15.51
C ASP A 356 -2.06 0.64 -15.35
N LYS A 357 -3.00 0.35 -14.44
CA LYS A 357 -4.16 1.20 -14.15
C LYS A 357 -4.16 1.65 -12.69
N ASN A 358 -5.17 1.25 -11.93
CA ASN A 358 -5.37 1.74 -10.56
C ASN A 358 -4.91 0.70 -9.54
N LEU A 359 -4.25 1.18 -8.50
CA LEU A 359 -3.95 0.44 -7.28
C LEU A 359 -4.96 0.84 -6.20
N VAL A 360 -5.75 -0.12 -5.71
CA VAL A 360 -6.73 0.11 -4.65
C VAL A 360 -6.43 -0.82 -3.49
N LEU A 361 -6.06 -0.25 -2.35
CA LEU A 361 -5.77 -0.98 -1.13
C LEU A 361 -6.76 -0.52 -0.05
N SER A 362 -7.51 -1.46 0.51
CA SER A 362 -8.54 -1.15 1.51
C SER A 362 -8.50 -2.09 2.70
N SER A 363 -8.79 -1.53 3.87
CA SER A 363 -9.03 -2.29 5.09
C SER A 363 -10.03 -1.54 5.97
N SER A 364 -10.88 -2.25 6.72
CA SER A 364 -11.65 -1.60 7.78
C SER A 364 -10.88 -1.51 9.09
N GLY A 365 -9.64 -2.01 9.14
CA GLY A 365 -8.73 -1.85 10.26
C GLY A 365 -7.45 -1.16 9.80
N GLN A 366 -6.33 -1.88 9.78
CA GLN A 366 -5.02 -1.28 9.52
C GLN A 366 -4.43 -1.67 8.14
N ILE A 367 -3.84 -0.69 7.45
CA ILE A 367 -2.86 -0.94 6.39
C ILE A 367 -1.45 -0.69 6.94
N VAL A 368 -0.57 -1.69 6.85
CA VAL A 368 0.86 -1.58 7.19
C VAL A 368 1.69 -1.74 5.93
N GLN A 369 2.48 -0.73 5.59
CA GLN A 369 3.50 -0.81 4.55
C GLN A 369 4.89 -0.84 5.20
N ASN A 370 5.51 -2.02 5.19
CA ASN A 370 6.84 -2.27 5.71
C ASN A 370 7.86 -2.31 4.55
N GLY A 371 8.07 -1.16 3.90
CA GLY A 371 8.96 -1.04 2.75
C GLY A 371 8.28 -1.37 1.43
N GLY A 372 9.09 -1.69 0.42
CA GLY A 372 8.61 -2.02 -0.92
C GLY A 372 8.21 -0.81 -1.76
N GLU A 373 7.70 -1.09 -2.96
CA GLU A 373 7.32 -0.11 -3.97
C GLU A 373 5.90 -0.40 -4.48
N LEU A 374 5.04 0.61 -4.42
CA LEU A 374 3.69 0.60 -4.95
C LEU A 374 3.67 1.54 -6.15
N THR A 375 3.38 1.04 -7.34
CA THR A 375 3.38 1.81 -8.59
C THR A 375 2.05 1.62 -9.32
N ALA A 376 1.34 2.72 -9.53
CA ALA A 376 0.12 2.76 -10.33
C ALA A 376 0.31 3.60 -11.60
N GLY A 377 -0.08 3.03 -12.74
CA GLY A 377 -0.10 3.72 -14.03
C GLY A 377 -1.13 4.85 -14.11
N GLN A 378 -2.11 4.87 -13.20
CA GLN A 378 -3.08 5.96 -13.05
C GLN A 378 -3.16 6.43 -11.59
N ASN A 379 -4.04 5.83 -10.78
CA ASN A 379 -4.31 6.28 -9.41
C ASN A 379 -3.91 5.24 -8.37
N ALA A 380 -3.38 5.69 -7.23
CA ALA A 380 -3.17 4.86 -6.05
C ALA A 380 -4.07 5.35 -4.91
N MET A 381 -4.94 4.47 -4.41
CA MET A 381 -5.88 4.75 -3.32
C MET A 381 -5.64 3.79 -2.17
N LEU A 382 -5.31 4.32 -1.00
CA LEU A 382 -5.18 3.58 0.26
C LEU A 382 -6.25 4.07 1.24
N SER A 383 -7.12 3.18 1.70
CA SER A 383 -8.20 3.50 2.64
C SER A 383 -8.20 2.57 3.84
N ALA A 384 -8.13 3.11 5.07
CA ALA A 384 -8.05 2.32 6.30
C ALA A 384 -8.66 3.04 7.52
N GLN A 385 -8.78 2.37 8.67
CA GLN A 385 -8.86 3.09 9.96
C GLN A 385 -7.50 3.68 10.31
N HIS A 386 -6.44 2.87 10.21
CA HIS A 386 -5.06 3.27 10.45
C HIS A 386 -4.15 2.97 9.25
N LEU A 387 -3.26 3.89 8.90
CA LEU A 387 -2.24 3.68 7.88
C LEU A 387 -0.85 3.87 8.50
N ASN A 388 -0.02 2.82 8.47
CA ASN A 388 1.36 2.88 8.93
C ASN A 388 2.34 2.52 7.80
N GLN A 389 2.92 3.54 7.17
CA GLN A 389 4.01 3.43 6.22
C GLN A 389 5.34 3.66 6.94
N THR A 390 5.97 2.59 7.42
CA THR A 390 7.25 2.65 8.16
C THR A 390 8.42 3.00 7.23
N SER A 391 8.32 2.59 5.97
CA SER A 391 9.25 2.89 4.87
C SER A 391 8.58 2.52 3.53
N GLY A 392 9.30 2.71 2.42
CA GLY A 392 8.81 2.33 1.08
C GLY A 392 8.23 3.51 0.29
N THR A 393 7.72 3.22 -0.90
CA THR A 393 7.20 4.24 -1.81
C THR A 393 5.79 3.95 -2.31
N VAL A 394 4.99 5.00 -2.48
CA VAL A 394 3.71 5.00 -3.20
C VAL A 394 3.82 5.98 -4.36
N ASN A 395 3.82 5.46 -5.59
CA ASN A 395 3.99 6.23 -6.81
C ASN A 395 2.73 6.05 -7.68
N ALA A 396 2.14 7.15 -8.15
CA ALA A 396 1.06 7.12 -9.13
C ALA A 396 1.32 8.16 -10.24
N ALA A 397 1.09 7.77 -11.50
CA ALA A 397 1.26 8.70 -12.62
C ALA A 397 0.25 9.85 -12.58
N GLU A 398 -0.92 9.62 -11.99
CA GLU A 398 -1.94 10.65 -11.75
C GLU A 398 -2.03 10.97 -10.26
N ASN A 399 -2.95 10.34 -9.53
CA ASN A 399 -3.28 10.78 -8.18
C ASN A 399 -2.91 9.75 -7.12
N VAL A 400 -2.49 10.24 -5.96
CA VAL A 400 -2.36 9.45 -4.74
C VAL A 400 -3.36 9.96 -3.73
N THR A 401 -4.24 9.07 -3.25
CA THR A 401 -5.25 9.38 -2.24
C THR A 401 -5.06 8.47 -1.03
N LEU A 402 -4.78 9.07 0.12
CA LEU A 402 -4.63 8.39 1.41
C LEU A 402 -5.79 8.83 2.31
N THR A 403 -6.69 7.90 2.64
CA THR A 403 -7.86 8.20 3.48
C THR A 403 -7.84 7.32 4.71
N THR A 404 -7.79 7.92 5.89
CA THR A 404 -7.99 7.22 7.16
C THR A 404 -9.03 7.90 8.04
N THR A 405 -9.67 7.12 8.91
CA THR A 405 -10.54 7.68 9.95
C THR A 405 -9.73 8.13 11.17
N ASP A 406 -8.66 7.40 11.49
CA ASP A 406 -7.83 7.62 12.67
C ASP A 406 -6.39 7.98 12.24
N ASP A 407 -5.39 7.39 12.90
CA ASP A 407 -3.99 7.75 12.75
C ASP A 407 -3.35 7.30 11.43
N THR A 408 -2.63 8.22 10.80
CA THR A 408 -1.76 7.98 9.65
C THR A 408 -0.32 8.33 9.98
N THR A 409 0.60 7.36 9.83
CA THR A 409 2.05 7.58 9.91
C THR A 409 2.69 7.34 8.55
N LEU A 410 3.38 8.35 8.03
CA LEU A 410 4.08 8.31 6.73
C LEU A 410 5.56 8.61 6.93
N LYS A 411 6.41 7.58 6.93
CA LYS A 411 7.88 7.70 7.00
C LYS A 411 8.56 7.42 5.65
N GLY A 412 7.85 6.78 4.73
CA GLY A 412 8.28 6.58 3.33
C GLY A 412 8.02 7.78 2.40
N ARG A 413 7.93 7.51 1.09
CA ARG A 413 7.72 8.53 0.05
C ARG A 413 6.40 8.31 -0.70
N SER A 414 5.54 9.31 -0.78
CA SER A 414 4.31 9.27 -1.56
C SER A 414 4.35 10.34 -2.66
N VAL A 415 4.28 9.92 -3.92
CA VAL A 415 4.42 10.80 -5.10
C VAL A 415 3.27 10.61 -6.07
N ALA A 416 2.55 11.70 -6.29
CA ALA A 416 1.52 11.82 -7.32
C ALA A 416 2.05 12.66 -8.48
N GLY A 417 1.91 12.17 -9.72
CA GLY A 417 2.24 12.97 -10.90
C GLY A 417 1.31 14.18 -11.10
N LYS A 418 0.08 14.10 -10.58
CA LYS A 418 -0.91 15.18 -10.55
C LYS A 418 -1.22 15.56 -9.10
N THR A 419 -2.24 14.98 -8.48
CA THR A 419 -2.75 15.44 -7.18
C THR A 419 -2.45 14.45 -6.06
N LEU A 420 -1.96 14.95 -4.93
CA LEU A 420 -1.83 14.21 -3.69
C LEU A 420 -2.90 14.66 -2.69
N THR A 421 -3.69 13.73 -2.17
CA THR A 421 -4.69 14.01 -1.12
C THR A 421 -4.44 13.12 0.09
N VAL A 422 -4.35 13.71 1.27
CA VAL A 422 -4.29 13.01 2.55
C VAL A 422 -5.44 13.50 3.43
N SER A 423 -6.36 12.60 3.77
CA SER A 423 -7.46 12.85 4.70
C SER A 423 -7.35 11.87 5.87
N SER A 424 -7.18 12.34 7.10
CA SER A 424 -6.93 11.48 8.28
C SER A 424 -7.52 12.05 9.56
N GLY A 425 -7.64 11.24 10.63
CA GLY A 425 -7.90 11.73 11.97
C GLY A 425 -6.67 12.42 12.58
N SER A 426 -5.49 11.79 12.44
CA SER A 426 -4.19 12.40 12.71
C SER A 426 -3.18 12.04 11.62
N LEU A 427 -2.22 12.93 11.38
CA LEU A 427 -1.13 12.72 10.42
C LEU A 427 0.23 12.98 11.08
N ASN A 428 1.07 11.94 11.12
CA ASN A 428 2.49 12.02 11.45
C ASN A 428 3.31 11.79 10.17
N ASN A 429 3.71 12.87 9.50
CA ASN A 429 4.60 12.82 8.35
C ASN A 429 6.05 13.00 8.80
N GLY A 430 6.84 11.92 8.74
CA GLY A 430 8.30 11.98 8.79
C GLY A 430 8.98 11.67 7.46
N GLY A 431 8.19 11.45 6.41
CA GLY A 431 8.63 11.07 5.08
C GLY A 431 8.52 12.22 4.07
N THR A 432 8.26 11.88 2.82
CA THR A 432 8.15 12.87 1.73
C THR A 432 6.82 12.70 1.01
N LEU A 433 6.04 13.79 0.94
CA LEU A 433 4.76 13.90 0.26
C LEU A 433 4.91 14.87 -0.91
N VAL A 434 4.77 14.41 -2.15
CA VAL A 434 4.98 15.23 -3.35
C VAL A 434 3.83 15.09 -4.32
N ALA A 435 3.33 16.21 -4.81
CA ALA A 435 2.42 16.31 -5.94
C ALA A 435 3.08 17.09 -7.08
N GLY A 436 2.93 16.60 -8.32
CA GLY A 436 3.31 17.35 -9.51
C GLY A 436 2.41 18.56 -9.79
N ARG A 437 1.17 18.54 -9.27
CA ARG A 437 0.21 19.66 -9.27
C ARG A 437 -0.19 20.00 -7.85
N ASP A 438 -1.36 19.59 -7.38
CA ASP A 438 -1.86 20.07 -6.09
C ASP A 438 -1.69 19.03 -4.98
N ALA A 439 -1.26 19.47 -3.81
CA ALA A 439 -1.22 18.69 -2.59
C ALA A 439 -2.26 19.22 -1.60
N THR A 440 -3.12 18.36 -1.08
CA THR A 440 -4.11 18.69 -0.05
C THR A 440 -3.93 17.78 1.15
N VAL A 441 -3.76 18.38 2.33
CA VAL A 441 -3.73 17.68 3.62
C VAL A 441 -4.91 18.16 4.46
N LYS A 442 -5.79 17.24 4.85
CA LYS A 442 -6.92 17.47 5.74
C LYS A 442 -6.83 16.52 6.93
N THR A 443 -6.65 17.03 8.14
CA THR A 443 -6.50 16.17 9.32
C THR A 443 -6.99 16.81 10.60
N GLY A 444 -7.09 16.07 11.70
CA GLY A 444 -7.27 16.63 13.04
C GLY A 444 -5.96 17.24 13.53
N THR A 445 -4.94 16.41 13.75
CA THR A 445 -3.61 16.86 14.15
C THR A 445 -2.59 16.56 13.06
N PHE A 446 -1.75 17.54 12.71
CA PHE A 446 -0.69 17.39 11.70
C PHE A 446 0.68 17.63 12.33
N SER A 447 1.46 16.57 12.50
CA SER A 447 2.88 16.61 12.85
C SER A 447 3.72 16.35 11.59
N ASN A 448 4.55 17.32 11.22
CA ASN A 448 5.42 17.25 10.05
C ASN A 448 6.89 17.42 10.45
N THR A 449 7.64 16.33 10.43
CA THR A 449 9.11 16.34 10.54
C THR A 449 9.78 16.05 9.20
N GLY A 450 9.00 15.70 8.17
CA GLY A 450 9.46 15.41 6.82
C GLY A 450 9.21 16.57 5.84
N ALA A 451 8.86 16.24 4.60
CA ALA A 451 8.56 17.21 3.55
C ALA A 451 7.16 17.03 2.97
N VAL A 452 6.49 18.15 2.72
CA VAL A 452 5.26 18.24 1.91
C VAL A 452 5.46 19.27 0.82
N GLN A 453 5.22 18.86 -0.43
CA GLN A 453 5.40 19.71 -1.60
C GLN A 453 4.28 19.50 -2.64
N GLY A 454 3.81 20.61 -3.20
CA GLY A 454 2.96 20.65 -4.40
C GLY A 454 3.23 21.92 -5.19
N ASN A 455 2.72 22.00 -6.41
CA ASN A 455 2.55 23.27 -7.12
C ASN A 455 1.52 24.14 -6.41
N GLY A 456 0.33 23.62 -6.11
CA GLY A 456 -0.59 24.22 -5.12
C GLY A 456 -0.53 23.40 -3.83
N LEU A 457 -0.57 24.06 -2.66
CA LEU A 457 -0.56 23.34 -1.39
C LEU A 457 -1.62 23.90 -0.44
N LYS A 458 -2.58 23.04 -0.07
CA LYS A 458 -3.60 23.33 0.93
C LYS A 458 -3.43 22.44 2.16
N VAL A 459 -3.38 23.05 3.33
CA VAL A 459 -3.32 22.37 4.63
C VAL A 459 -4.50 22.82 5.46
N THR A 460 -5.33 21.87 5.88
CA THR A 460 -6.43 22.09 6.82
C THR A 460 -6.27 21.14 8.00
N ALA A 461 -6.07 21.69 9.19
CA ALA A 461 -5.92 20.90 10.41
C ALA A 461 -6.55 21.58 11.63
N THR A 462 -6.77 20.87 12.72
CA THR A 462 -7.01 21.52 14.01
C THR A 462 -5.69 22.08 14.54
N ASP A 463 -4.67 21.23 14.70
CA ASP A 463 -3.35 21.66 15.16
C ASP A 463 -2.26 21.24 14.18
N LEU A 464 -1.36 22.16 13.86
CA LEU A 464 -0.21 21.94 13.00
C LEU A 464 1.09 22.17 13.77
N THR A 465 1.97 21.17 13.81
CA THR A 465 3.36 21.32 14.25
C THR A 465 4.28 20.88 13.11
N SER A 466 5.14 21.77 12.63
CA SER A 466 6.09 21.46 11.57
C SER A 466 7.51 21.86 11.94
N THR A 467 8.39 20.87 12.10
CA THR A 467 9.86 21.06 12.13
C THR A 467 10.49 20.78 10.77
N GLY A 468 9.77 20.11 9.87
CA GLY A 468 10.15 19.85 8.49
C GLY A 468 9.75 20.96 7.53
N SER A 469 9.56 20.62 6.25
CA SER A 469 9.23 21.59 5.20
C SER A 469 7.81 21.45 4.66
N ILE A 470 7.13 22.58 4.45
CA ILE A 470 5.81 22.73 3.80
C ILE A 470 5.98 23.75 2.67
N LYS A 471 6.16 23.31 1.43
CA LYS A 471 6.56 24.18 0.32
C LYS A 471 5.60 24.10 -0.86
N SER A 472 5.27 25.25 -1.44
CA SER A 472 4.44 25.36 -2.64
C SER A 472 5.22 25.99 -3.80
N GLY A 473 5.03 25.44 -4.99
CA GLY A 473 5.54 26.00 -6.26
C GLY A 473 4.70 27.13 -6.84
N SER A 474 3.52 27.37 -6.29
CA SER A 474 2.59 28.45 -6.57
C SER A 474 2.01 28.90 -5.22
N THR A 475 0.73 28.66 -4.94
CA THR A 475 0.05 29.16 -3.73
C THR A 475 0.14 28.19 -2.55
N LEU A 476 0.36 28.74 -1.35
CA LEU A 476 0.27 28.00 -0.09
C LEU A 476 -0.93 28.53 0.71
N ASP A 477 -1.85 27.66 1.11
CA ASP A 477 -2.98 27.98 1.99
C ASP A 477 -2.96 27.05 3.21
N ILE A 478 -2.74 27.63 4.39
CA ILE A 478 -2.79 26.94 5.69
C ILE A 478 -3.98 27.49 6.47
N SER A 479 -4.92 26.63 6.83
CA SER A 479 -6.10 26.95 7.65
C SER A 479 -6.16 26.03 8.86
N VAL A 480 -5.88 26.55 10.06
CA VAL A 480 -5.80 25.75 11.28
C VAL A 480 -6.34 26.48 12.53
N ARG A 481 -6.46 25.77 13.66
CA ARG A 481 -6.73 26.41 14.97
C ARG A 481 -5.44 26.89 15.63
N ASN A 482 -4.39 26.07 15.68
CA ASN A 482 -3.06 26.52 16.11
C ASN A 482 -1.98 25.99 15.16
N ALA A 483 -0.93 26.80 14.98
CA ALA A 483 0.24 26.44 14.19
C ALA A 483 1.52 26.70 14.97
N THR A 484 2.43 25.72 15.01
CA THR A 484 3.83 25.89 15.39
C THR A 484 4.72 25.54 14.21
N LEU A 485 5.31 26.55 13.58
CA LEU A 485 6.17 26.42 12.41
C LEU A 485 7.62 26.67 12.83
N SER A 486 8.36 25.59 13.06
CA SER A 486 9.78 25.64 13.44
C SER A 486 10.74 25.29 12.29
N GLY A 487 10.21 24.76 11.18
CA GLY A 487 10.95 24.48 9.95
C GLY A 487 10.72 25.53 8.85
N ASP A 488 10.74 25.07 7.61
CA ASP A 488 10.48 25.90 6.42
C ASP A 488 9.01 25.81 6.01
N ALA A 489 8.32 26.93 5.89
CA ALA A 489 7.03 27.05 5.22
C ALA A 489 7.11 28.14 4.14
N GLY A 490 6.54 27.91 2.96
CA GLY A 490 6.46 28.99 2.00
C GLY A 490 6.00 28.64 0.60
N ALA A 491 5.88 29.68 -0.21
CA ALA A 491 5.33 29.66 -1.55
C ALA A 491 6.22 30.42 -2.53
N LYS A 492 6.20 30.01 -3.80
CA LYS A 492 6.79 30.77 -4.92
C LYS A 492 5.86 31.85 -5.47
N ASP A 493 4.56 31.71 -5.25
CA ASP A 493 3.59 32.80 -5.38
C ASP A 493 3.13 33.17 -3.96
N SER A 494 1.85 33.49 -3.78
CA SER A 494 1.28 33.91 -2.50
C SER A 494 1.20 32.79 -1.46
N ALA A 495 1.49 33.14 -0.20
CA ALA A 495 1.23 32.31 0.96
C ALA A 495 0.19 32.96 1.86
N ARG A 496 -0.87 32.22 2.20
CA ARG A 496 -1.90 32.60 3.15
C ARG A 496 -1.91 31.64 4.33
N VAL A 497 -1.81 32.18 5.54
CA VAL A 497 -1.87 31.41 6.80
C VAL A 497 -2.98 32.01 7.67
N THR A 498 -4.06 31.25 7.82
CA THR A 498 -5.23 31.60 8.63
C THR A 498 -5.29 30.69 9.85
N VAL A 499 -5.24 31.27 11.04
CA VAL A 499 -5.15 30.54 12.31
C VAL A 499 -6.19 31.07 13.28
N SER A 500 -7.18 30.30 13.72
CA SER A 500 -8.19 30.87 14.63
C SER A 500 -7.68 31.13 16.06
N GLY A 501 -6.58 30.51 16.46
CA GLY A 501 -5.89 30.70 17.74
C GLY A 501 -4.50 31.32 17.56
N THR A 502 -3.45 30.56 17.91
CA THR A 502 -2.07 31.06 17.93
C THR A 502 -1.24 30.53 16.76
N LEU A 503 -0.56 31.45 16.06
CA LEU A 503 0.52 31.16 15.13
C LEU A 503 1.87 31.42 15.83
N GLU A 504 2.59 30.36 16.16
CA GLU A 504 3.99 30.42 16.58
C GLU A 504 4.91 30.16 15.39
N ASN A 505 5.57 31.20 14.89
CA ASN A 505 6.63 31.06 13.89
C ASN A 505 8.00 31.11 14.59
N ARG A 506 8.70 29.99 14.59
CA ARG A 506 10.07 29.84 15.10
C ARG A 506 11.09 29.57 13.98
N GLY A 507 10.60 29.11 12.83
CA GLY A 507 11.38 28.83 11.64
C GLY A 507 11.25 29.95 10.61
N ARG A 508 11.06 29.57 9.35
CA ARG A 508 11.00 30.50 8.22
C ARG A 508 9.69 30.33 7.48
N LEU A 509 8.87 31.37 7.46
CA LEU A 509 7.63 31.45 6.70
C LEU A 509 7.77 32.55 5.64
N VAL A 510 7.80 32.16 4.36
CA VAL A 510 8.08 33.10 3.26
C VAL A 510 7.14 32.98 2.08
N SER A 511 7.04 34.07 1.33
CA SER A 511 6.36 34.16 0.03
C SER A 511 7.24 34.94 -0.92
N ASP A 512 7.47 34.42 -2.14
CA ASP A 512 8.11 35.16 -3.23
C ASP A 512 7.12 36.16 -3.90
N ASP A 513 5.85 36.20 -3.44
CA ASP A 513 4.84 37.21 -3.79
C ASP A 513 4.29 37.90 -2.54
N VAL A 514 3.01 37.71 -2.20
CA VAL A 514 2.38 38.25 -0.99
C VAL A 514 2.34 37.20 0.12
N LEU A 515 2.76 37.57 1.34
CA LEU A 515 2.56 36.76 2.54
C LEU A 515 1.41 37.38 3.36
N THR A 516 0.32 36.64 3.55
CA THR A 516 -0.82 37.08 4.38
C THR A 516 -0.99 36.17 5.59
N LEU A 517 -0.95 36.76 6.77
CA LEU A 517 -1.18 36.11 8.05
C LEU A 517 -2.43 36.67 8.72
N SER A 518 -3.29 35.79 9.22
CA SER A 518 -4.45 36.15 10.02
C SER A 518 -4.51 35.21 11.22
N ALA A 519 -4.39 35.74 12.44
CA ALA A 519 -4.52 34.93 13.65
C ALA A 519 -5.13 35.68 14.83
N THR A 520 -5.57 34.99 15.89
CA THR A 520 -5.84 35.68 17.17
C THR A 520 -4.53 36.19 17.76
N GLN A 521 -3.50 35.35 17.75
CA GLN A 521 -2.16 35.70 18.24
C GLN A 521 -1.09 35.29 17.23
N ILE A 522 -0.17 36.18 16.91
CA ILE A 522 1.02 35.90 16.12
C ILE A 522 2.25 36.10 17.01
N ASN A 523 3.00 35.02 17.23
CA ASN A 523 4.27 35.02 17.94
C ASN A 523 5.40 34.69 16.97
N ASN A 524 6.20 35.69 16.61
CA ASN A 524 7.33 35.51 15.72
C ASN A 524 8.67 35.52 16.47
N SER A 525 9.37 34.39 16.42
CA SER A 525 10.75 34.24 16.88
C SER A 525 11.71 33.77 15.78
N GLY A 526 11.18 33.59 14.56
CA GLY A 526 11.95 33.26 13.36
C GLY A 526 11.80 34.35 12.30
N THR A 527 11.64 33.94 11.05
CA THR A 527 11.52 34.84 9.89
C THR A 527 10.12 34.78 9.29
N LEU A 528 9.53 35.95 9.09
CA LEU A 528 8.38 36.20 8.23
C LEU A 528 8.86 37.08 7.07
N SER A 529 8.65 36.66 5.81
CA SER A 529 9.05 37.47 4.65
C SER A 529 8.08 37.37 3.48
N GLY A 530 7.65 38.52 2.94
CA GLY A 530 6.89 38.59 1.70
C GLY A 530 7.60 39.48 0.68
N ALA A 531 7.91 39.00 -0.51
CA ALA A 531 8.70 39.78 -1.47
C ALA A 531 7.97 41.05 -1.93
N LYS A 532 6.69 40.97 -2.32
CA LYS A 532 5.92 42.15 -2.74
C LYS A 532 5.17 42.81 -1.59
N GLU A 533 4.63 42.00 -0.70
CA GLU A 533 3.92 42.49 0.46
C GLU A 533 3.89 41.45 1.58
N LEU A 534 3.97 41.92 2.82
CA LEU A 534 3.65 41.14 4.01
C LEU A 534 2.50 41.83 4.76
N VAL A 535 1.38 41.14 4.92
CA VAL A 535 0.24 41.58 5.73
C VAL A 535 0.07 40.63 6.90
N ALA A 536 0.14 41.16 8.13
CA ALA A 536 -0.13 40.41 9.35
C ALA A 536 -1.28 41.05 10.12
N SER A 537 -2.39 40.32 10.25
CA SER A 537 -3.56 40.74 11.04
C SER A 537 -3.74 39.87 12.27
N ALA A 538 -3.79 40.47 13.46
CA ALA A 538 -4.04 39.73 14.70
C ALA A 538 -4.61 40.56 15.85
N ASP A 539 -5.12 39.93 16.92
CA ASP A 539 -5.39 40.69 18.15
C ASP A 539 -4.07 41.07 18.81
N THR A 540 -3.14 40.11 18.89
CA THR A 540 -1.78 40.35 19.40
C THR A 540 -0.72 39.91 18.40
N LEU A 541 0.27 40.79 18.17
CA LEU A 541 1.49 40.48 17.45
C LEU A 541 2.68 40.69 18.38
N THR A 542 3.43 39.62 18.65
CA THR A 542 4.67 39.68 19.44
C THR A 542 5.82 39.18 18.59
N THR A 543 6.87 39.98 18.48
CA THR A 543 8.14 39.59 17.87
C THR A 543 9.25 39.58 18.91
N THR A 544 10.31 38.80 18.70
CA THR A 544 11.42 38.64 19.67
C THR A 544 12.71 39.25 19.14
N GLU A 545 13.72 39.43 20.01
CA GLU A 545 14.99 40.10 19.67
C GLU A 545 15.70 39.55 18.41
N LYS A 546 15.55 38.25 18.12
CA LYS A 546 16.19 37.59 16.96
C LYS A 546 15.26 37.39 15.78
N SER A 547 14.03 37.86 15.89
CA SER A 547 13.04 37.70 14.82
C SER A 547 13.29 38.66 13.67
N VAL A 548 12.88 38.24 12.48
CA VAL A 548 12.87 39.05 11.26
C VAL A 548 11.46 39.09 10.72
N THR A 549 10.94 40.28 10.49
CA THR A 549 9.65 40.52 9.84
C THR A 549 9.89 41.48 8.68
N ASN A 550 10.02 40.95 7.47
CA ASN A 550 10.51 41.71 6.31
C ASN A 550 9.53 41.71 5.13
N SER A 551 9.56 42.77 4.33
CA SER A 551 9.06 42.75 2.95
C SER A 551 9.98 43.52 2.02
N ASP A 552 10.23 43.04 0.79
CA ASP A 552 10.95 43.87 -0.20
C ASP A 552 10.04 44.97 -0.79
N GLY A 553 8.73 44.83 -0.65
CA GLY A 553 7.72 45.85 -0.92
C GLY A 553 7.11 46.40 0.38
N ASN A 554 5.80 46.32 0.54
CA ASN A 554 5.11 46.90 1.70
C ASN A 554 4.96 45.91 2.85
N LEU A 555 5.09 46.41 4.08
CA LEU A 555 4.82 45.66 5.30
C LEU A 555 3.65 46.29 6.05
N MET A 556 2.57 45.55 6.26
CA MET A 556 1.41 45.99 7.03
C MET A 556 1.20 45.09 8.25
N LEU A 557 1.31 45.69 9.44
CA LEU A 557 0.99 45.06 10.72
C LEU A 557 -0.32 45.69 11.23
N ASN A 558 -1.40 44.93 11.19
CA ASN A 558 -2.71 45.36 11.64
C ASN A 558 -3.11 44.55 12.87
N SER A 559 -2.83 45.07 14.06
CA SER A 559 -3.12 44.36 15.30
C SER A 559 -3.66 45.23 16.41
N ALA A 560 -4.57 44.72 17.24
CA ALA A 560 -5.03 45.48 18.39
C ALA A 560 -3.86 45.87 19.32
N SER A 561 -2.91 44.95 19.56
CA SER A 561 -1.68 45.23 20.32
C SER A 561 -0.46 44.61 19.63
N SER A 562 0.55 45.43 19.35
CA SER A 562 1.83 45.03 18.79
C SER A 562 2.97 45.23 19.78
N THR A 563 3.75 44.18 20.07
CA THR A 563 5.07 44.28 20.72
C THR A 563 6.15 43.86 19.75
N LEU A 564 6.96 44.82 19.30
CA LEU A 564 8.01 44.60 18.33
C LEU A 564 9.39 44.58 18.99
N ALA A 565 10.17 43.57 18.66
CA ALA A 565 11.59 43.40 18.94
C ALA A 565 12.27 42.82 17.69
N GLY A 566 13.60 42.88 17.63
CA GLY A 566 14.34 42.44 16.44
C GLY A 566 14.02 43.30 15.21
N GLU A 567 14.11 42.71 14.02
CA GLU A 567 13.96 43.45 12.76
C GLU A 567 12.51 43.48 12.27
N THR A 568 12.03 44.68 11.93
CA THR A 568 10.76 44.90 11.25
C THR A 568 11.01 45.86 10.08
N SER A 569 11.12 45.33 8.87
CA SER A 569 11.65 46.07 7.72
C SER A 569 10.79 45.98 6.47
N ALA A 570 10.79 47.06 5.67
CA ALA A 570 10.19 47.08 4.34
C ALA A 570 11.10 47.79 3.33
N GLY A 571 11.13 47.33 2.08
CA GLY A 571 11.70 48.12 0.97
C GLY A 571 10.80 49.29 0.58
N GLY A 572 9.49 49.16 0.79
CA GLY A 572 8.46 50.21 0.68
C GLY A 572 8.08 50.77 2.05
N THR A 573 6.78 50.78 2.36
CA THR A 573 6.26 51.33 3.62
C THR A 573 6.14 50.24 4.69
N VAL A 574 6.64 50.52 5.90
CA VAL A 574 6.22 49.80 7.11
C VAL A 574 5.01 50.54 7.71
N SER A 575 3.86 49.89 7.77
CA SER A 575 2.61 50.41 8.32
C SER A 575 2.21 49.60 9.54
N VAL A 576 2.09 50.25 10.70
CA VAL A 576 1.63 49.64 11.94
C VAL A 576 0.33 50.30 12.37
N LYS A 577 -0.76 49.52 12.43
CA LYS A 577 -2.10 49.96 12.80
C LYS A 577 -2.64 49.17 13.98
N GLY A 578 -3.32 49.84 14.91
CA GLY A 578 -3.80 49.17 16.11
C GLY A 578 -4.29 50.06 17.24
N ASN A 579 -4.52 49.48 18.42
CA ASN A 579 -4.77 50.25 19.63
C ASN A 579 -3.43 50.61 20.30
N SER A 580 -2.48 49.67 20.36
CA SER A 580 -1.17 49.91 20.97
C SER A 580 0.00 49.36 20.17
N LEU A 581 1.10 50.11 20.19
CA LEU A 581 2.41 49.68 19.72
C LEU A 581 3.44 49.88 20.84
N LYS A 582 4.18 48.81 21.16
CA LYS A 582 5.39 48.85 21.96
C LYS A 582 6.57 48.34 21.13
N THR A 583 7.56 49.18 20.87
CA THR A 583 8.86 48.71 20.37
C THR A 583 9.82 48.57 21.54
N THR A 584 10.47 47.43 21.69
CA THR A 584 11.52 47.22 22.70
C THR A 584 12.82 47.91 22.32
N THR A 585 13.79 47.96 23.23
CA THR A 585 15.12 48.54 22.98
C THR A 585 15.90 47.82 21.87
N THR A 586 15.55 46.58 21.55
CA THR A 586 16.18 45.78 20.47
C THR A 586 15.43 45.89 19.14
N ALA A 587 14.29 46.57 19.11
CA ALA A 587 13.52 46.73 17.89
C ALA A 587 14.23 47.65 16.88
N GLN A 588 14.22 47.24 15.61
CA GLN A 588 14.72 47.98 14.46
C GLN A 588 13.62 48.05 13.40
N THR A 589 12.78 49.08 13.48
CA THR A 589 11.68 49.32 12.54
C THR A 589 12.17 50.23 11.41
N GLN A 590 12.26 49.72 10.17
CA GLN A 590 12.90 50.44 9.06
C GLN A 590 12.14 50.33 7.74
N GLY A 591 11.99 51.43 7.01
CA GLY A 591 11.32 51.43 5.71
C GLY A 591 11.82 52.52 4.77
N ASN A 592 11.36 52.52 3.51
CA ASN A 592 11.38 53.75 2.73
C ASN A 592 10.54 54.81 3.45
N SER A 593 9.33 54.42 3.85
CA SER A 593 8.48 55.19 4.75
C SER A 593 8.08 54.32 5.94
N VAL A 594 7.85 54.94 7.10
CA VAL A 594 7.34 54.27 8.29
C VAL A 594 6.12 55.04 8.77
N SER A 595 4.97 54.37 8.90
CA SER A 595 3.71 54.94 9.34
C SER A 595 3.19 54.17 10.54
N VAL A 596 3.07 54.83 11.68
CA VAL A 596 2.46 54.30 12.90
C VAL A 596 1.14 55.03 13.12
N ASP A 597 0.06 54.28 13.23
CA ASP A 597 -1.30 54.78 13.44
C ASP A 597 -1.96 53.95 14.55
N VAL A 598 -1.78 54.42 15.80
CA VAL A 598 -2.22 53.72 17.01
C VAL A 598 -2.83 54.70 18.02
N GLN A 599 -3.52 54.18 19.04
CA GLN A 599 -3.96 55.04 20.15
C GLN A 599 -2.80 55.34 21.11
N ASN A 600 -2.01 54.30 21.42
CA ASN A 600 -0.93 54.35 22.40
C ASN A 600 0.40 53.83 21.80
N ALA A 601 1.47 54.63 21.87
CA ALA A 601 2.78 54.27 21.35
C ALA A 601 3.89 54.39 22.41
N GLN A 602 4.59 53.28 22.67
CA GLN A 602 5.85 53.24 23.41
C GLN A 602 6.98 52.86 22.46
N LEU A 603 7.91 53.79 22.21
CA LEU A 603 8.95 53.64 21.19
C LEU A 603 10.35 53.60 21.80
N ASP A 604 10.74 52.46 22.39
CA ASP A 604 12.06 52.28 23.01
C ASP A 604 13.17 51.86 22.03
N GLY A 605 12.79 51.42 20.82
CA GLY A 605 13.70 50.93 19.77
C GLY A 605 14.09 51.99 18.76
N THR A 606 14.67 51.56 17.63
CA THR A 606 14.98 52.45 16.49
C THR A 606 13.84 52.44 15.48
N GLN A 607 13.36 53.63 15.10
CA GLN A 607 12.47 53.83 13.95
C GLN A 607 13.21 54.67 12.92
N ALA A 608 13.40 54.14 11.71
CA ALA A 608 14.09 54.84 10.64
C ALA A 608 13.29 54.78 9.34
N ALA A 609 13.07 55.94 8.73
CA ALA A 609 12.53 56.06 7.39
C ALA A 609 13.55 56.78 6.51
N ARG A 610 13.61 56.41 5.22
CA ARG A 610 14.43 57.13 4.24
C ARG A 610 13.74 58.40 3.74
N ASP A 611 12.42 58.33 3.60
CA ASP A 611 11.57 59.38 3.05
C ASP A 611 10.75 60.04 4.18
N ILE A 612 9.70 59.36 4.66
CA ILE A 612 8.77 59.90 5.66
C ILE A 612 8.60 58.95 6.85
N LEU A 613 8.70 59.50 8.06
CA LEU A 613 8.29 58.87 9.31
C LEU A 613 7.04 59.58 9.84
N THR A 614 5.89 58.90 9.82
CA THR A 614 4.61 59.39 10.36
C THR A 614 4.29 58.66 11.65
N LEU A 615 4.03 59.42 12.72
CA LEU A 615 3.63 58.90 14.03
C LEU A 615 2.30 59.56 14.44
N ASN A 616 1.20 58.82 14.30
CA ASN A 616 -0.12 59.20 14.78
C ASN A 616 -0.44 58.38 16.04
N ALA A 617 -0.38 59.04 17.20
CA ALA A 617 -0.71 58.48 18.50
C ALA A 617 -1.72 59.39 19.19
N SER A 618 -2.95 58.91 19.43
CA SER A 618 -4.04 59.77 19.91
C SER A 618 -4.07 60.00 21.43
N GLU A 619 -3.40 59.17 22.23
CA GLU A 619 -3.46 59.27 23.71
C GLU A 619 -2.10 59.48 24.37
N LYS A 620 -1.05 58.74 23.98
CA LYS A 620 0.32 58.88 24.54
C LYS A 620 1.42 58.42 23.57
N ALA A 621 2.46 59.24 23.41
CA ALA A 621 3.73 58.87 22.75
C ALA A 621 4.93 59.15 23.69
N HIS A 622 5.76 58.15 23.96
CA HIS A 622 7.03 58.31 24.70
C HIS A 622 8.24 57.94 23.82
N PRO A 623 8.80 58.90 23.04
CA PRO A 623 10.04 58.67 22.29
C PRO A 623 11.25 58.84 23.22
N GLN A 624 12.15 57.84 23.26
CA GLN A 624 13.36 57.89 24.10
C GLN A 624 14.67 58.15 23.31
N ARG A 625 14.71 57.92 21.99
CA ARG A 625 15.89 58.22 21.14
C ARG A 625 15.52 58.50 19.68
N GLU A 626 15.37 59.78 19.34
CA GLU A 626 15.31 60.25 17.95
C GLU A 626 16.72 60.64 17.50
N LYS A 627 17.32 59.94 16.53
CA LYS A 627 18.59 60.40 15.92
C LYS A 627 18.27 61.41 14.81
N GLN A 628 18.07 62.67 15.21
CA GLN A 628 18.13 63.80 14.29
C GLN A 628 19.57 64.00 13.78
N CYS A 629 19.75 64.02 12.46
CA CYS A 629 21.03 64.39 11.84
C CYS A 629 21.30 65.90 12.02
N PRO A 630 22.52 66.34 12.42
CA PRO A 630 22.84 67.77 12.57
C PRO A 630 22.90 68.51 11.22
N VAL A 631 22.54 69.80 11.25
CA VAL A 631 22.49 70.71 10.09
C VAL A 631 23.88 71.28 9.76
N ALA A 632 24.42 71.01 8.56
CA ALA A 632 25.10 71.96 7.65
C ALA A 632 25.89 71.24 6.53
N GLN A 633 25.41 71.37 5.28
CA GLN A 633 26.07 71.11 3.97
C GLN A 633 26.75 69.74 3.67
N PRO A 634 26.73 69.29 2.39
CA PRO A 634 26.95 67.89 2.06
C PRO A 634 28.44 67.54 2.05
N GLN A 635 28.89 66.75 3.01
CA GLN A 635 30.16 66.02 2.89
C GLN A 635 29.87 64.52 2.79
N CYS A 636 29.96 64.00 1.57
CA CYS A 636 30.22 62.59 1.37
C CYS A 636 31.67 62.33 1.83
N ALA A 637 31.85 61.82 3.05
CA ALA A 637 33.13 61.31 3.50
C ALA A 637 33.08 59.78 3.56
N GLY A 638 33.97 59.13 2.82
CA GLY A 638 34.20 57.69 2.89
C GLY A 638 35.30 57.25 1.94
N THR A 639 36.46 56.87 2.48
CA THR A 639 37.42 56.00 1.79
C THR A 639 37.14 54.55 2.17
N ASP A 640 36.59 53.85 1.18
CA ASP A 640 36.43 52.41 0.92
C ASP A 640 35.38 51.51 1.61
N GLN A 641 34.52 50.98 0.71
CA GLN A 641 33.68 49.77 0.69
C GLN A 641 32.82 49.37 1.90
N GLN A 642 31.78 50.17 2.21
CA GLN A 642 30.39 49.69 2.38
C GLN A 642 29.42 50.88 2.48
N ARG A 643 28.42 50.91 1.59
CA ARG A 643 27.22 51.79 1.52
C ARG A 643 27.39 53.27 1.91
N ARG A 644 27.39 54.13 0.88
CA ARG A 644 27.18 55.58 1.04
C ARG A 644 25.77 55.83 1.58
N THR A 645 25.67 56.47 2.76
CA THR A 645 24.40 56.95 3.31
C THR A 645 24.30 58.45 3.04
N CYS A 646 23.42 58.84 2.11
CA CYS A 646 23.03 60.24 1.93
C CYS A 646 21.66 60.43 2.60
N CYS A 647 21.60 61.25 3.65
CA CYS A 647 20.35 61.60 4.32
C CYS A 647 19.78 62.89 3.72
N PHE A 648 18.51 62.86 3.30
CA PHE A 648 17.70 64.05 3.02
C PHE A 648 16.76 64.34 4.20
N ARG A 649 16.30 65.59 4.29
CA ARG A 649 15.51 66.13 5.40
C ARG A 649 14.05 65.63 5.32
N PRO A 650 13.50 64.91 6.31
CA PRO A 650 12.08 64.58 6.35
C PRO A 650 11.26 65.81 6.78
N GLU A 651 10.08 66.00 6.18
CA GLU A 651 9.02 66.82 6.77
C GLU A 651 8.34 66.02 7.88
N TYR A 652 8.26 66.59 9.09
CA TYR A 652 7.62 66.00 10.25
C TYR A 652 6.21 66.55 10.41
N THR A 653 5.20 65.67 10.46
CA THR A 653 3.83 66.04 10.81
C THR A 653 3.42 65.25 12.06
N VAL A 654 3.44 65.92 13.22
CA VAL A 654 2.82 65.43 14.46
C VAL A 654 1.47 66.11 14.57
N THR A 655 0.39 65.36 14.39
CA THR A 655 -0.97 65.86 14.66
C THR A 655 -1.40 65.43 16.06
N ASP A 656 -1.27 66.34 17.02
CA ASP A 656 -1.85 66.24 18.36
C ASP A 656 -3.25 66.92 18.35
N PRO A 657 -4.35 66.19 18.60
CA PRO A 657 -5.70 66.76 18.63
C PRO A 657 -5.97 67.71 19.83
N ASP A 658 -5.15 67.71 20.87
CA ASP A 658 -5.44 68.44 22.13
C ASP A 658 -4.91 69.90 22.19
N GLN A 659 -4.36 70.43 21.10
CA GLN A 659 -3.84 71.81 21.01
C GLN A 659 -4.72 72.79 20.20
N GLN A 660 -6.01 72.51 20.03
CA GLN A 660 -6.99 73.49 19.52
C GLN A 660 -8.10 73.80 20.53
N ARG A 661 -7.76 74.42 21.66
CA ARG A 661 -8.70 75.29 22.39
C ARG A 661 -7.98 76.16 23.42
N SER A 662 -8.31 77.46 23.39
CA SER A 662 -8.08 78.50 24.40
C SER A 662 -6.66 79.07 24.51
N VAL A 663 -6.40 80.25 23.91
CA VAL A 663 -6.43 81.57 24.60
C VAL A 663 -6.38 82.67 23.52
N ALA A 664 -7.48 83.41 23.33
CA ALA A 664 -7.43 84.78 22.79
C ALA A 664 -7.85 85.72 23.92
N GLY A 665 -6.85 86.36 24.52
CA GLY A 665 -6.98 87.33 25.59
C GLY A 665 -7.75 88.58 25.16
N GLY A 666 -8.45 89.16 26.12
CA GLY A 666 -9.28 90.33 25.93
C GLY A 666 -8.52 91.62 25.62
N GLY A 667 -9.23 92.54 24.97
CA GLY A 667 -9.55 93.80 25.62
C GLY A 667 -8.80 95.06 25.16
N LEU A 668 -9.48 95.77 24.25
CA LEU A 668 -9.77 97.22 24.28
C LEU A 668 -8.80 98.24 23.64
N THR A 669 -9.44 99.00 22.73
CA THR A 669 -9.42 100.46 22.49
C THR A 669 -8.38 101.14 21.57
N HIS A 670 -8.99 101.71 20.51
CA HIS A 670 -8.84 103.04 19.92
C HIS A 670 -7.69 103.41 18.94
N ARG A 671 -8.22 103.84 17.78
CA ARG A 671 -7.68 104.57 16.62
C ARG A 671 -6.97 103.75 15.55
#